data_AF-A0A927ZK40-F1
#
_entry.id   AF-A0A927ZK40-F1
#
_cell.length_a   1.000
_cell.length_b   1.000
_cell.length_c   1.000
_cell.angle_alpha   90.00
_cell.angle_beta   90.00
_cell.angle_gamma   90.00
#
_symmetry.space_group_name_H-M   'P 1'
#
loop_
_entity.id
_entity.type
_entity.pdbx_description
1 polymer ?
#
loop_
_entity_poly.entity_id
_entity_poly.type
_entity_poly.pdbx_seq_one_letter_code
_entity_poly.pdbx_strand_id
1 'polypeptide(L)'
;NIKSNIKTKSKISVYSGREKKSEKEIDIEKGDNTFLFKDIQHKGGFKPYKVVIDPQNDGISYNNEYTTYTNIVSKPEILVIQGKIGEGKGLEENLKTIGSSYTMINPSTAPRSINELIEYKGIFLCNTHVDDLPKGFLDNVESYVKDYGGAVITTGGDNSYALGGYKNSVFEEILPVSSDKKGKNEIPEISLTLVLDRSSSMLSSDQGSFSKISLAKEAAIRSLDNLRETDNIGVVTFNTEYSWAVPMQKLSNKDAVSDKINSIIAEGGTSIYSALNEAYNKQKESSAKIKHIILLTDGQDGMGENEYKSLINDIKKDKMTLSTVSIGTDSNNQLLEWLSNNAGGRYYHSDIYTDVPRIFANEILISTGEYLINEEFTPKVSAHHDILNNVIDEGKFPHLFGYVGTSIKNTAIEIMTSHMDEPVLAAWQYGIGRVVAFTSDVNGQWSKDLLAFEKTPQLFSNIISWTMIDYDSSGNLSITQEGSIAKVQYETNNHEDNKKVKGAYTFEGNTTSEFELKQVSPGKYEGNVPMGELGFYSFNITEELQGKIIASQLGGFAYQYSPEYKFQEQSNSLLALVEDTEGKIINSVEDIYEIKSNKGHTKRNITNLLLITAMLLFLFDITYRRLGLKKYVNKQLFINVKEEYGKVDNVVKKYKKYKPVLREAVENDLKNNNLDIKHKESKIKHRSSYKDRLNRNKSEDENRVLNTGELLKKKRERNED
;
A
#
# COMPACT_ATOMS: atom_id res chain seq x y z
N ASN A 1 -5.01 -6.48 25.24
CA ASN A 1 -4.29 -6.38 26.52
C ASN A 1 -3.27 -5.26 26.41
N ILE A 2 -3.29 -4.30 27.33
CA ILE A 2 -2.33 -3.21 27.44
C ILE A 2 -1.54 -3.44 28.72
N LYS A 3 -0.22 -3.52 28.62
CA LYS A 3 0.67 -3.60 29.78
C LYS A 3 1.27 -2.22 30.03
N SER A 4 1.09 -1.68 31.23
CA SER A 4 1.60 -0.35 31.61
C SER A 4 2.47 -0.41 32.85
N ASN A 5 3.54 0.39 32.88
CA ASN A 5 4.39 0.57 34.07
C ASN A 5 3.93 1.74 34.98
N ILE A 6 2.97 2.55 34.52
CA ILE A 6 2.41 3.72 35.22
C ILE A 6 0.88 3.68 35.21
N LYS A 7 0.28 4.43 36.15
CA LYS A 7 -1.16 4.73 36.12
C LYS A 7 -1.38 6.01 35.34
N THR A 8 -2.24 5.97 34.32
CA THR A 8 -2.47 7.12 33.44
C THR A 8 -3.87 7.08 32.81
N LYS A 9 -4.40 8.24 32.43
CA LYS A 9 -5.60 8.32 31.59
C LYS A 9 -5.17 8.25 30.13
N SER A 10 -5.93 7.53 29.32
CA SER A 10 -5.63 7.37 27.89
C SER A 10 -6.90 7.37 27.08
N LYS A 11 -6.79 7.79 25.83
CA LYS A 11 -7.78 7.47 24.80
C LYS A 11 -7.38 6.14 24.16
N ILE A 12 -8.33 5.26 23.89
CA ILE A 12 -8.12 4.07 23.05
C ILE A 12 -9.01 4.17 21.82
N SER A 13 -8.38 4.07 20.65
CA SER A 13 -9.04 4.11 19.36
C SER A 13 -8.78 2.81 18.61
N VAL A 14 -9.85 2.15 18.18
CA VAL A 14 -9.80 0.89 17.42
C VAL A 14 -10.29 1.16 16.01
N TYR A 15 -9.44 0.85 15.05
CA TYR A 15 -9.69 1.00 13.62
C TYR A 15 -9.80 -0.38 12.98
N SER A 16 -10.71 -0.52 12.01
CA SER A 16 -10.73 -1.66 11.08
C SER A 16 -10.54 -1.10 9.68
N GLY A 17 -9.39 -1.40 9.06
CA GLY A 17 -8.90 -0.64 7.90
C GLY A 17 -8.90 0.86 8.19
N ARG A 18 -9.63 1.63 7.37
CA ARG A 18 -9.74 3.10 7.49
C ARG A 18 -10.85 3.58 8.44
N GLU A 19 -11.72 2.68 8.89
CA GLU A 19 -12.89 3.05 9.67
C GLU A 19 -12.60 2.99 11.18
N LYS A 20 -12.84 4.10 11.90
CA LYS A 20 -12.76 4.12 13.36
C LYS A 20 -13.99 3.42 13.95
N LYS A 21 -13.82 2.17 14.36
CA LYS A 21 -14.90 1.32 14.90
C LYS A 21 -15.25 1.68 16.35
N SER A 22 -14.27 2.09 17.15
CA SER A 22 -14.52 2.46 18.54
C SER A 22 -13.51 3.47 19.03
N GLU A 23 -13.94 4.34 19.93
CA GLU A 23 -13.10 5.27 20.63
C GLU A 23 -13.63 5.47 22.05
N LYS A 24 -12.78 5.31 23.06
CA LYS A 24 -13.16 5.43 24.47
C LYS A 24 -12.05 6.09 25.27
N GLU A 25 -12.43 6.88 26.27
CA GLU A 25 -11.52 7.25 27.35
C GLU A 25 -11.44 6.10 28.35
N ILE A 26 -10.21 5.75 28.75
CA ILE A 26 -9.91 4.65 29.66
C ILE A 26 -8.92 5.10 30.73
N ASP A 27 -9.11 4.57 31.94
CA ASP A 27 -8.11 4.64 33.00
C ASP A 27 -7.24 3.38 32.92
N ILE A 28 -5.93 3.54 32.72
CA ILE A 28 -4.96 2.46 32.65
C ILE A 28 -4.27 2.36 34.02
N GLU A 29 -4.38 1.20 34.66
CA GLU A 29 -3.66 0.89 35.90
C GLU A 29 -2.25 0.33 35.59
N LYS A 30 -1.35 0.38 36.57
CA LYS A 30 -0.06 -0.28 36.45
C LYS A 30 -0.24 -1.80 36.41
N GLY A 31 0.35 -2.46 35.41
CA GLY A 31 0.20 -3.90 35.16
C GLY A 31 -0.56 -4.19 33.87
N ASP A 32 -1.23 -5.35 33.84
CA ASP A 32 -2.01 -5.79 32.68
C ASP A 32 -3.44 -5.25 32.75
N ASN A 33 -3.88 -4.61 31.66
CA ASN A 33 -5.21 -4.04 31.49
C ASN A 33 -5.89 -4.67 30.27
N THR A 34 -7.12 -5.13 30.44
CA THR A 34 -7.88 -5.80 29.37
C THR A 34 -9.13 -4.99 29.04
N PHE A 35 -9.23 -4.58 27.79
CA PHE A 35 -10.38 -3.89 27.24
C PHE A 35 -10.98 -4.75 26.14
N LEU A 36 -12.31 -4.91 26.16
CA LEU A 36 -13.01 -5.75 25.20
C LEU A 36 -13.77 -4.89 24.20
N PHE A 37 -13.57 -5.20 22.93
CA PHE A 37 -14.25 -4.59 21.79
C PHE A 37 -14.99 -5.67 21.02
N LYS A 38 -16.13 -5.29 20.44
CA LYS A 38 -16.93 -6.16 19.57
C LYS A 38 -17.14 -5.44 18.25
N ASP A 39 -16.95 -6.17 17.18
CA ASP A 39 -17.19 -5.72 15.81
C ASP A 39 -17.83 -6.87 15.04
N ILE A 40 -18.83 -6.56 14.21
CA ILE A 40 -19.54 -7.54 13.39
C ILE A 40 -19.19 -7.25 11.95
N GLN A 41 -18.66 -8.26 11.28
CA GLN A 41 -18.17 -8.16 9.93
C GLN A 41 -19.12 -8.88 8.97
N HIS A 42 -19.51 -8.18 7.91
CA HIS A 42 -20.47 -8.66 6.92
C HIS A 42 -19.81 -9.13 5.62
N LYS A 43 -18.52 -8.82 5.43
CA LYS A 43 -17.73 -9.14 4.24
C LYS A 43 -16.58 -10.09 4.58
N GLY A 44 -16.23 -10.93 3.63
CA GLY A 44 -15.09 -11.85 3.75
C GLY A 44 -13.73 -11.17 3.65
N GLY A 45 -12.70 -12.01 3.71
CA GLY A 45 -11.30 -11.62 3.51
C GLY A 45 -10.57 -11.23 4.79
N PHE A 46 -9.35 -10.75 4.63
CA PHE A 46 -8.52 -10.28 5.74
C PHE A 46 -9.02 -8.92 6.23
N LYS A 47 -9.37 -8.85 7.52
CA LYS A 47 -9.76 -7.61 8.20
C LYS A 47 -8.63 -7.17 9.12
N PRO A 48 -7.86 -6.13 8.74
CA PRO A 48 -6.87 -5.54 9.62
C PRO A 48 -7.55 -4.73 10.72
N TYR A 49 -7.03 -4.86 11.93
CA TYR A 49 -7.40 -4.07 13.09
C TYR A 49 -6.18 -3.35 13.63
N LYS A 50 -6.28 -2.03 13.76
CA LYS A 50 -5.25 -1.20 14.39
C LYS A 50 -5.79 -0.62 15.68
N VAL A 51 -5.10 -0.86 16.78
CA VAL A 51 -5.38 -0.28 18.09
C VAL A 51 -4.34 0.78 18.37
N VAL A 52 -4.79 2.00 18.64
CA VAL A 52 -3.94 3.14 19.01
C VAL A 52 -4.35 3.60 20.40
N ILE A 53 -3.37 3.78 21.28
CA ILE A 53 -3.56 4.42 22.58
C ILE A 53 -2.90 5.79 22.60
N ASP A 54 -3.58 6.76 23.19
CA ASP A 54 -3.09 8.12 23.38
C ASP A 54 -3.10 8.47 24.88
N PRO A 55 -2.08 8.02 25.63
CA PRO A 55 -1.95 8.25 27.07
C PRO A 55 -1.49 9.68 27.37
N GLN A 56 -2.06 10.30 28.42
CA GLN A 56 -1.70 11.67 28.83
C GLN A 56 -0.24 11.79 29.31
N ASN A 57 0.24 10.75 29.97
CA ASN A 57 1.62 10.62 30.41
C ASN A 57 2.18 9.35 29.80
N ASP A 58 3.14 9.49 28.89
CA ASP A 58 3.93 8.41 28.32
C ASP A 58 5.29 8.94 27.85
N GLY A 59 6.31 8.11 28.00
CA GLY A 59 7.68 8.42 27.59
C GLY A 59 8.07 7.81 26.25
N ILE A 60 7.30 6.84 25.72
CA ILE A 60 7.67 6.08 24.52
C ILE A 60 6.44 5.87 23.63
N SER A 61 6.27 6.72 22.61
CA SER A 61 5.14 6.59 21.69
C SER A 61 5.21 5.40 20.73
N TYR A 62 6.39 4.80 20.53
CA TYR A 62 6.60 3.72 19.55
C TYR A 62 5.84 2.42 19.86
N ASN A 63 5.39 2.20 21.10
CA ASN A 63 4.63 1.01 21.49
C ASN A 63 3.13 1.30 21.76
N ASN A 64 2.66 2.49 21.36
CA ASN A 64 1.26 2.90 21.52
C ASN A 64 0.36 2.42 20.38
N GLU A 65 0.92 1.77 19.36
CA GLU A 65 0.16 1.18 18.26
C GLU A 65 0.34 -0.33 18.24
N TYR A 66 -0.75 -1.06 18.01
CA TYR A 66 -0.74 -2.51 17.84
C TYR A 66 -1.65 -2.90 16.68
N THR A 67 -1.12 -3.66 15.73
CA THR A 67 -1.88 -4.11 14.57
C THR A 67 -2.17 -5.60 14.70
N THR A 68 -3.33 -6.05 14.27
CA THR A 68 -3.66 -7.48 14.17
C THR A 68 -4.61 -7.66 13.00
N TYR A 69 -4.95 -8.89 12.67
CA TYR A 69 -5.96 -9.16 11.65
C TYR A 69 -6.78 -10.37 12.02
N THR A 70 -7.90 -10.53 11.33
CA THR A 70 -8.68 -11.78 11.28
C THR A 70 -9.00 -12.09 9.83
N ASN A 71 -9.12 -13.37 9.49
CA ASN A 71 -9.57 -13.79 8.16
C ASN A 71 -11.01 -14.29 8.26
N ILE A 72 -11.90 -13.69 7.47
CA ILE A 72 -13.31 -14.03 7.45
C ILE A 72 -13.59 -14.88 6.24
N VAL A 73 -13.93 -16.15 6.48
CA VAL A 73 -14.33 -17.06 5.42
C VAL A 73 -15.80 -16.78 5.07
N SER A 74 -16.04 -16.17 3.91
CA SER A 74 -17.39 -15.92 3.38
C SER A 74 -17.54 -16.55 1.99
N LYS A 75 -18.78 -16.52 1.47
CA LYS A 75 -19.00 -16.82 0.05
C LYS A 75 -18.24 -15.81 -0.82
N PRO A 76 -17.73 -16.22 -2.00
CA PRO A 76 -17.22 -15.31 -3.02
C PRO A 76 -18.20 -14.17 -3.28
N GLU A 77 -17.71 -12.93 -3.21
CA GLU A 77 -18.51 -11.74 -3.48
C GLU A 77 -18.00 -11.05 -4.75
N ILE A 78 -18.94 -10.59 -5.57
CA ILE A 78 -18.69 -9.87 -6.82
C ILE A 78 -18.92 -8.38 -6.58
N LEU A 79 -17.97 -7.54 -6.95
CA LEU A 79 -18.16 -6.10 -6.96
C LEU A 79 -18.68 -5.66 -8.32
N VAL A 80 -19.79 -4.93 -8.36
CA VAL A 80 -20.31 -4.30 -9.58
C VAL A 80 -20.19 -2.79 -9.43
N ILE A 81 -19.31 -2.18 -10.22
CA ILE A 81 -19.14 -0.74 -10.30
C ILE A 81 -19.90 -0.27 -11.54
N GLN A 82 -20.88 0.60 -11.35
CA GLN A 82 -21.66 1.16 -12.45
C GLN A 82 -21.25 2.61 -12.66
N GLY A 83 -20.94 3.01 -13.90
CA GLY A 83 -20.62 4.41 -14.21
C GLY A 83 -21.77 5.34 -13.81
N LYS A 84 -22.98 4.99 -14.22
CA LYS A 84 -24.24 5.63 -13.84
C LYS A 84 -25.21 4.59 -13.26
N ILE A 85 -26.09 5.07 -12.39
CA ILE A 85 -27.13 4.23 -11.77
C ILE A 85 -27.98 3.58 -12.87
N GLY A 86 -28.06 2.25 -12.85
CA GLY A 86 -28.86 1.46 -13.79
C GLY A 86 -28.06 0.81 -14.93
N GLU A 87 -26.81 1.20 -15.15
CA GLU A 87 -25.98 0.63 -16.22
C GLU A 87 -25.60 -0.84 -15.99
N GLY A 88 -25.64 -1.31 -14.75
CA GLY A 88 -25.44 -2.70 -14.38
C GLY A 88 -26.74 -3.49 -14.18
N LYS A 89 -27.92 -2.92 -14.49
CA LYS A 89 -29.21 -3.53 -14.14
C LYS A 89 -29.44 -4.91 -14.77
N GLY A 90 -29.14 -5.07 -16.06
CA GLY A 90 -29.30 -6.35 -16.74
C GLY A 90 -28.35 -7.42 -16.17
N LEU A 91 -27.11 -7.03 -15.82
CA LEU A 91 -26.19 -7.90 -15.10
C LEU A 91 -26.73 -8.26 -13.70
N GLU A 92 -27.29 -7.30 -12.96
CA GLU A 92 -27.85 -7.51 -11.62
C GLU A 92 -28.94 -8.59 -11.61
N GLU A 93 -29.86 -8.53 -12.57
CA GLU A 93 -30.95 -9.51 -12.72
C GLU A 93 -30.41 -10.91 -13.01
N ASN A 94 -29.34 -11.00 -13.82
CA ASN A 94 -28.63 -12.26 -14.09
C ASN A 94 -27.91 -12.79 -12.85
N LEU A 95 -27.18 -11.95 -12.11
CA LEU A 95 -26.50 -12.33 -10.87
C LEU A 95 -27.47 -12.85 -9.80
N LYS A 96 -28.65 -12.20 -9.67
CA LYS A 96 -29.74 -12.67 -8.80
C LYS A 96 -30.23 -14.06 -9.21
N THR A 97 -30.42 -14.28 -10.52
CA THR A 97 -30.88 -15.56 -11.08
C THR A 97 -29.87 -16.68 -10.87
N ILE A 98 -28.58 -16.38 -11.02
CA ILE A 98 -27.46 -17.32 -10.79
C ILE A 98 -27.30 -17.62 -9.28
N GLY A 99 -27.76 -16.72 -8.41
CA GLY A 99 -27.61 -16.85 -6.95
C GLY A 99 -26.23 -16.42 -6.43
N SER A 100 -25.52 -15.59 -7.20
CA SER A 100 -24.21 -15.04 -6.82
C SER A 100 -24.37 -13.94 -5.76
N SER A 101 -23.42 -13.86 -4.82
CA SER A 101 -23.34 -12.74 -3.88
C SER A 101 -22.67 -11.57 -4.59
N TYR A 102 -23.28 -10.39 -4.56
CA TYR A 102 -22.71 -9.20 -5.18
C TYR A 102 -23.00 -7.94 -4.38
N THR A 103 -22.12 -6.95 -4.51
CA THR A 103 -22.30 -5.58 -4.01
C THR A 103 -22.23 -4.63 -5.19
N MET A 104 -23.19 -3.73 -5.30
CA MET A 104 -23.30 -2.76 -6.38
C MET A 104 -23.03 -1.35 -5.85
N ILE A 105 -22.09 -0.64 -6.49
CA ILE A 105 -21.62 0.67 -6.04
C ILE A 105 -21.40 1.64 -7.21
N ASN A 106 -21.21 2.91 -6.88
CA ASN A 106 -20.78 3.94 -7.82
C ASN A 106 -19.24 4.01 -7.85
N PRO A 107 -18.62 4.57 -8.92
CA PRO A 107 -17.18 4.53 -9.11
C PRO A 107 -16.41 5.25 -7.99
N SER A 108 -16.92 6.38 -7.51
CA SER A 108 -16.30 7.17 -6.43
C SER A 108 -16.16 6.44 -5.09
N THR A 109 -16.96 5.39 -4.89
CA THR A 109 -16.95 4.53 -3.70
C THR A 109 -16.17 3.24 -3.88
N ALA A 110 -15.48 3.07 -5.02
CA ALA A 110 -14.67 1.89 -5.28
C ALA A 110 -13.54 1.71 -4.25
N PRO A 111 -13.11 0.46 -4.00
CA PRO A 111 -11.98 0.14 -3.14
C PRO A 111 -10.75 0.99 -3.45
N ARG A 112 -10.03 1.47 -2.42
CA ARG A 112 -8.82 2.30 -2.62
C ARG A 112 -7.53 1.61 -2.23
N SER A 113 -7.60 0.37 -1.79
CA SER A 113 -6.45 -0.42 -1.39
C SER A 113 -6.61 -1.87 -1.86
N ILE A 114 -5.49 -2.57 -1.99
CA ILE A 114 -5.48 -3.99 -2.31
C ILE A 114 -6.31 -4.82 -1.33
N ASN A 115 -6.28 -4.48 -0.04
CA ASN A 115 -6.99 -5.22 1.01
C ASN A 115 -8.50 -5.18 0.83
N GLU A 116 -9.03 -4.06 0.35
CA GLU A 116 -10.45 -3.90 0.03
C GLU A 116 -10.81 -4.59 -1.29
N LEU A 117 -9.88 -4.63 -2.27
CA LEU A 117 -10.09 -5.32 -3.55
C LEU A 117 -10.15 -6.84 -3.37
N ILE A 118 -9.24 -7.43 -2.58
CA ILE A 118 -9.18 -8.88 -2.35
C ILE A 118 -10.36 -9.44 -1.52
N GLU A 119 -11.21 -8.57 -0.95
CA GLU A 119 -12.49 -8.99 -0.38
C GLU A 119 -13.43 -9.53 -1.46
N TYR A 120 -13.23 -9.09 -2.71
CA TYR A 120 -14.02 -9.47 -3.87
C TYR A 120 -13.26 -10.46 -4.76
N LYS A 121 -13.94 -11.50 -5.23
CA LYS A 121 -13.36 -12.48 -6.16
C LYS A 121 -13.36 -12.01 -7.61
N GLY A 122 -14.26 -11.09 -7.96
CA GLY A 122 -14.21 -10.40 -9.22
C GLY A 122 -14.91 -9.06 -9.21
N ILE A 123 -14.53 -8.21 -10.16
CA ILE A 123 -15.00 -6.85 -10.33
C ILE A 123 -15.58 -6.70 -11.73
N PHE A 124 -16.84 -6.30 -11.81
CA PHE A 124 -17.50 -5.86 -13.03
C PHE A 124 -17.46 -4.34 -13.12
N LEU A 125 -16.86 -3.82 -14.18
CA LEU A 125 -16.88 -2.41 -14.55
C LEU A 125 -17.92 -2.22 -15.64
N CYS A 126 -19.11 -1.74 -15.24
CA CYS A 126 -20.21 -1.49 -16.14
C CYS A 126 -20.18 -0.03 -16.60
N ASN A 127 -19.75 0.21 -17.84
CA ASN A 127 -19.67 1.53 -18.46
C ASN A 127 -19.01 2.60 -17.57
N THR A 128 -17.85 2.28 -16.98
CA THR A 128 -17.20 3.10 -15.94
C THR A 128 -16.00 3.86 -16.49
N HIS A 129 -15.94 5.18 -16.29
CA HIS A 129 -14.81 6.01 -16.73
C HIS A 129 -13.66 6.00 -15.71
N VAL A 130 -12.42 6.12 -16.20
CA VAL A 130 -11.22 6.11 -15.34
C VAL A 130 -11.22 7.24 -14.31
N ASP A 131 -11.54 8.46 -14.73
CA ASP A 131 -11.55 9.64 -13.85
C ASP A 131 -12.58 9.57 -12.72
N ASP A 132 -13.61 8.73 -12.85
CA ASP A 132 -14.64 8.56 -11.81
C ASP A 132 -14.17 7.60 -10.70
N LEU A 133 -13.10 6.85 -10.95
CA LEU A 133 -12.52 5.90 -10.00
C LEU A 133 -11.48 6.59 -9.09
N PRO A 134 -11.42 6.23 -7.79
CA PRO A 134 -10.38 6.72 -6.91
C PRO A 134 -8.99 6.33 -7.41
N LYS A 135 -8.02 7.23 -7.27
CA LYS A 135 -6.61 6.93 -7.62
C LYS A 135 -6.11 5.61 -6.99
N GLY A 136 -6.43 5.37 -5.73
CA GLY A 136 -6.06 4.12 -5.05
C GLY A 136 -6.66 2.85 -5.68
N PHE A 137 -7.80 2.94 -6.38
CA PHE A 137 -8.31 1.82 -7.17
C PHE A 137 -7.38 1.53 -8.35
N LEU A 138 -7.05 2.58 -9.12
CA LEU A 138 -6.20 2.49 -10.31
C LEU A 138 -4.79 2.01 -9.96
N ASP A 139 -4.23 2.48 -8.85
CA ASP A 139 -2.90 2.10 -8.37
C ASP A 139 -2.82 0.61 -7.95
N ASN A 140 -3.96 -0.04 -7.65
CA ASN A 140 -3.99 -1.41 -7.11
C ASN A 140 -4.68 -2.44 -8.01
N VAL A 141 -5.47 -2.04 -9.01
CA VAL A 141 -6.26 -2.98 -9.84
C VAL A 141 -5.38 -3.91 -10.67
N GLU A 142 -4.21 -3.45 -11.11
CA GLU A 142 -3.25 -4.32 -11.80
C GLU A 142 -2.77 -5.44 -10.88
N SER A 143 -2.25 -5.11 -9.70
CA SER A 143 -1.80 -6.10 -8.72
C SER A 143 -2.93 -7.02 -8.28
N TYR A 144 -4.14 -6.50 -8.11
CA TYR A 144 -5.31 -7.31 -7.81
C TYR A 144 -5.50 -8.45 -8.81
N VAL A 145 -5.37 -8.18 -10.12
CA VAL A 145 -5.45 -9.19 -11.17
C VAL A 145 -4.16 -10.01 -11.24
N LYS A 146 -3.03 -9.34 -11.42
CA LYS A 146 -1.72 -9.94 -11.74
C LYS A 146 -1.19 -10.79 -10.60
N ASP A 147 -1.23 -10.27 -9.37
CA ASP A 147 -0.51 -10.79 -8.21
C ASP A 147 -1.43 -11.48 -7.19
N TYR A 148 -2.73 -11.15 -7.17
CA TYR A 148 -3.71 -11.71 -6.23
C TYR A 148 -4.80 -12.58 -6.90
N GLY A 149 -4.76 -12.73 -8.24
CA GLY A 149 -5.66 -13.63 -8.96
C GLY A 149 -7.11 -13.16 -9.06
N GLY A 150 -7.35 -11.86 -8.84
CA GLY A 150 -8.65 -11.24 -8.98
C GLY A 150 -9.17 -11.27 -10.43
N ALA A 151 -10.49 -11.34 -10.58
CA ALA A 151 -11.14 -11.27 -11.89
C ALA A 151 -11.58 -9.83 -12.21
N VAL A 152 -11.35 -9.37 -13.43
CA VAL A 152 -11.90 -8.10 -13.93
C VAL A 152 -12.71 -8.36 -15.21
N ILE A 153 -13.95 -7.86 -15.23
CA ILE A 153 -14.84 -7.95 -16.38
C ILE A 153 -15.29 -6.53 -16.73
N THR A 154 -15.09 -6.10 -17.97
CA THR A 154 -15.56 -4.80 -18.45
C THR A 154 -16.72 -4.96 -19.42
N THR A 155 -17.67 -4.03 -19.37
CA THR A 155 -18.74 -3.90 -20.37
C THR A 155 -18.56 -2.61 -21.17
N GLY A 156 -19.15 -2.54 -22.36
CA GLY A 156 -19.15 -1.35 -23.20
C GLY A 156 -20.20 -0.31 -22.82
N GLY A 157 -20.04 0.86 -23.42
CA GLY A 157 -20.91 2.01 -23.31
C GLY A 157 -20.16 3.31 -23.64
N ASP A 158 -20.81 4.45 -23.42
CA ASP A 158 -20.28 5.79 -23.72
C ASP A 158 -19.19 6.29 -22.75
N ASN A 159 -18.84 5.50 -21.73
CA ASN A 159 -17.86 5.78 -20.68
C ASN A 159 -16.89 4.61 -20.45
N SER A 160 -16.72 3.72 -21.44
CA SER A 160 -15.78 2.59 -21.37
C SER A 160 -14.83 2.54 -22.58
N TYR A 161 -13.72 1.82 -22.42
CA TYR A 161 -12.67 1.71 -23.43
C TYR A 161 -12.17 3.10 -23.89
N ALA A 162 -12.16 3.40 -25.19
CA ALA A 162 -11.69 4.68 -25.71
C ALA A 162 -12.45 5.89 -25.11
N LEU A 163 -13.78 5.78 -25.00
CA LEU A 163 -14.65 6.83 -24.44
C LEU A 163 -14.64 6.88 -22.91
N GLY A 164 -14.11 5.83 -22.28
CA GLY A 164 -13.91 5.73 -20.84
C GLY A 164 -12.56 6.25 -20.36
N GLY A 165 -11.71 6.74 -21.26
CA GLY A 165 -10.34 7.14 -20.94
C GLY A 165 -9.41 5.96 -20.65
N TYR A 166 -9.72 4.76 -21.15
CA TYR A 166 -8.93 3.56 -20.81
C TYR A 166 -7.58 3.59 -21.49
N LYS A 167 -7.49 4.21 -22.68
CA LYS A 167 -6.24 4.43 -23.40
C LYS A 167 -5.21 5.12 -22.49
N ASN A 168 -3.99 4.59 -22.47
CA ASN A 168 -2.89 5.06 -21.60
C ASN A 168 -3.18 4.95 -20.09
N SER A 169 -4.13 4.11 -19.67
CA SER A 169 -4.38 3.78 -18.26
C SER A 169 -4.02 2.33 -17.96
N VAL A 170 -4.05 1.96 -16.68
CA VAL A 170 -3.91 0.57 -16.22
C VAL A 170 -4.90 -0.40 -16.89
N PHE A 171 -6.09 0.07 -17.30
CA PHE A 171 -7.04 -0.77 -18.03
C PHE A 171 -6.53 -1.14 -19.43
N GLU A 172 -5.83 -0.23 -20.10
CA GLU A 172 -5.16 -0.51 -21.37
C GLU A 172 -4.04 -1.54 -21.22
N GLU A 173 -3.54 -1.82 -20.02
CA GLU A 173 -2.53 -2.86 -19.77
C GLU A 173 -3.18 -4.21 -19.48
N ILE A 174 -4.17 -4.25 -18.58
CA ILE A 174 -4.77 -5.51 -18.09
C ILE A 174 -5.85 -6.10 -19.00
N LEU A 175 -6.55 -5.30 -19.81
CA LEU A 175 -7.67 -5.79 -20.62
C LEU A 175 -7.17 -6.59 -21.84
N PRO A 176 -7.93 -7.59 -22.34
CA PRO A 176 -7.55 -8.37 -23.53
C PRO A 176 -7.63 -7.57 -24.84
N VAL A 177 -8.21 -6.37 -24.80
CA VAL A 177 -8.38 -5.47 -25.95
C VAL A 177 -7.60 -4.18 -25.73
N SER A 178 -7.25 -3.52 -26.84
CA SER A 178 -6.73 -2.18 -26.89
C SER A 178 -7.86 -1.22 -27.23
N SER A 179 -7.93 -0.10 -26.50
CA SER A 179 -8.89 0.97 -26.76
C SER A 179 -8.58 1.72 -28.05
N ASP A 180 -7.37 1.56 -28.59
CA ASP A 180 -6.95 2.11 -29.86
C ASP A 180 -7.31 1.16 -31.00
N LYS A 181 -7.99 1.67 -32.04
CA LYS A 181 -8.31 0.86 -33.22
C LYS A 181 -7.07 0.68 -34.09
N LYS A 182 -6.54 -0.54 -34.14
CA LYS A 182 -5.42 -0.95 -35.00
C LYS A 182 -5.97 -1.85 -36.12
N GLY A 183 -6.32 -1.28 -37.27
CA GLY A 183 -6.97 -2.02 -38.37
C GLY A 183 -6.80 -1.41 -39.77
N LYS A 184 -7.07 -2.22 -40.81
CA LYS A 184 -6.80 -1.96 -42.25
C LYS A 184 -7.58 -0.81 -42.91
N ASN A 185 -8.58 -0.25 -42.23
CA ASN A 185 -9.32 0.91 -42.73
C ASN A 185 -8.60 2.17 -42.26
N GLU A 186 -8.13 3.01 -43.19
CA GLU A 186 -7.61 4.33 -42.84
C GLU A 186 -8.71 5.09 -42.09
N ILE A 187 -8.48 5.36 -40.79
CA ILE A 187 -9.34 6.27 -40.01
C ILE A 187 -9.37 7.59 -40.81
N PRO A 188 -10.54 8.03 -41.30
CA PRO A 188 -10.59 9.14 -42.23
C PRO A 188 -10.02 10.40 -41.60
N GLU A 189 -9.41 11.28 -42.40
CA GLU A 189 -9.00 12.60 -41.90
C GLU A 189 -10.23 13.34 -41.35
N ILE A 190 -10.05 13.93 -40.17
CA ILE A 190 -11.06 14.73 -39.48
C ILE A 190 -10.72 16.21 -39.68
N SER A 191 -11.73 17.03 -39.81
CA SER A 191 -11.63 18.47 -39.67
C SER A 191 -12.51 18.87 -38.49
N LEU A 192 -11.92 19.49 -37.48
CA LEU A 192 -12.61 19.94 -36.28
C LEU A 192 -12.53 21.46 -36.18
N THR A 193 -13.67 22.12 -36.04
CA THR A 193 -13.71 23.54 -35.65
C THR A 193 -14.28 23.69 -34.25
N LEU A 194 -13.49 24.23 -33.33
CA LEU A 194 -13.95 24.63 -32.00
C LEU A 194 -14.42 26.09 -32.06
N VAL A 195 -15.68 26.33 -31.70
CA VAL A 195 -16.28 27.66 -31.64
C VAL A 195 -16.48 28.00 -30.16
N LEU A 196 -15.60 28.85 -29.62
CA LEU A 196 -15.51 29.13 -28.19
C LEU A 196 -16.05 30.53 -27.87
N ASP A 197 -17.01 30.61 -26.95
CA ASP A 197 -17.47 31.88 -26.41
C ASP A 197 -16.36 32.53 -25.57
N ARG A 198 -16.10 33.80 -25.84
CA ARG A 198 -15.19 34.67 -25.08
C ARG A 198 -15.92 35.92 -24.58
N SER A 199 -17.23 35.88 -24.40
CA SER A 199 -18.03 36.96 -23.82
C SER A 199 -17.65 37.24 -22.36
N SER A 200 -18.01 38.41 -21.85
CA SER A 200 -17.68 38.79 -20.47
C SER A 200 -18.30 37.90 -19.39
N SER A 201 -19.40 37.18 -19.68
CA SER A 201 -19.98 36.19 -18.76
C SER A 201 -19.03 35.02 -18.50
N MET A 202 -18.19 34.66 -19.48
CA MET A 202 -17.20 33.60 -19.35
C MET A 202 -16.08 33.90 -18.34
N LEU A 203 -16.00 35.14 -17.82
CA LEU A 203 -15.12 35.49 -16.69
C LEU A 203 -15.69 35.07 -15.33
N SER A 204 -17.00 34.77 -15.24
CA SER A 204 -17.61 34.36 -13.98
C SER A 204 -17.12 32.97 -13.55
N SER A 205 -17.20 32.73 -12.25
CA SER A 205 -16.95 31.44 -11.62
C SER A 205 -18.16 31.09 -10.77
N ASP A 206 -18.96 30.11 -11.18
CA ASP A 206 -20.23 29.84 -10.51
C ASP A 206 -20.05 28.96 -9.26
N GLN A 207 -18.97 28.14 -9.18
CA GLN A 207 -18.74 27.12 -8.13
C GLN A 207 -17.26 26.67 -7.93
N GLY A 208 -16.23 27.49 -8.17
CA GLY A 208 -14.84 27.07 -7.95
C GLY A 208 -13.76 28.01 -8.49
N SER A 209 -12.50 27.76 -8.12
CA SER A 209 -11.33 28.64 -8.34
C SER A 209 -10.94 28.97 -9.79
N PHE A 210 -11.68 28.47 -10.81
CA PHE A 210 -11.38 28.65 -12.23
C PHE A 210 -12.54 29.33 -12.97
N SER A 211 -12.24 30.24 -13.89
CA SER A 211 -13.24 30.90 -14.74
C SER A 211 -13.77 29.97 -15.83
N LYS A 212 -15.00 30.18 -16.32
CA LYS A 212 -15.60 29.39 -17.42
C LYS A 212 -14.71 29.40 -18.68
N ILE A 213 -14.06 30.53 -18.99
CA ILE A 213 -13.10 30.61 -20.11
C ILE A 213 -11.86 29.75 -19.88
N SER A 214 -11.37 29.63 -18.64
CA SER A 214 -10.24 28.72 -18.33
C SER A 214 -10.60 27.27 -18.63
N LEU A 215 -11.85 26.86 -18.35
CA LEU A 215 -12.32 25.52 -18.66
C LEU A 215 -12.49 25.28 -20.15
N ALA A 216 -13.06 26.25 -20.87
CA ALA A 216 -13.19 26.19 -22.32
C ALA A 216 -11.82 25.98 -22.99
N LYS A 217 -10.80 26.69 -22.51
CA LYS A 217 -9.41 26.53 -22.96
C LYS A 217 -8.85 25.16 -22.64
N GLU A 218 -8.98 24.71 -21.39
CA GLU A 218 -8.49 23.39 -20.97
C GLU A 218 -9.17 22.27 -21.75
N ALA A 219 -10.48 22.36 -21.97
CA ALA A 219 -11.24 21.42 -22.78
C ALA A 219 -10.76 21.41 -24.23
N ALA A 220 -10.58 22.58 -24.83
CA ALA A 220 -10.04 22.71 -26.18
C ALA A 220 -8.62 22.12 -26.29
N ILE A 221 -7.75 22.35 -25.31
CA ILE A 221 -6.38 21.81 -25.28
C ILE A 221 -6.39 20.28 -25.13
N ARG A 222 -7.13 19.74 -24.17
CA ARG A 222 -7.25 18.27 -23.97
C ARG A 222 -7.88 17.58 -25.18
N SER A 223 -8.75 18.27 -25.91
CA SER A 223 -9.35 17.74 -27.13
C SER A 223 -8.29 17.46 -28.23
N LEU A 224 -7.16 18.18 -28.23
CA LEU A 224 -6.05 17.99 -29.17
C LEU A 224 -5.36 16.63 -29.01
N ASP A 225 -5.45 16.00 -27.84
CA ASP A 225 -4.86 14.67 -27.58
C ASP A 225 -5.57 13.57 -28.36
N ASN A 226 -6.83 13.79 -28.74
CA ASN A 226 -7.64 12.84 -29.51
C ASN A 226 -7.51 13.02 -31.03
N LEU A 227 -6.78 14.04 -31.47
CA LEU A 227 -6.51 14.32 -32.88
C LEU A 227 -5.10 13.87 -33.28
N ARG A 228 -4.98 13.39 -34.52
CA ARG A 228 -3.71 13.01 -35.13
C ARG A 228 -3.08 14.20 -35.84
N GLU A 229 -1.80 14.10 -36.15
CA GLU A 229 -1.07 15.15 -36.88
C GLU A 229 -1.61 15.39 -38.31
N THR A 230 -2.32 14.40 -38.86
CA THR A 230 -2.97 14.48 -40.17
C THR A 230 -4.32 15.21 -40.14
N ASP A 231 -4.94 15.33 -38.97
CA ASP A 231 -6.26 15.93 -38.81
C ASP A 231 -6.18 17.46 -38.81
N ASN A 232 -7.23 18.13 -39.29
CA ASN A 232 -7.32 19.59 -39.31
C ASN A 232 -8.02 20.11 -38.05
N ILE A 233 -7.49 21.18 -37.47
CA ILE A 233 -8.04 21.89 -36.33
C ILE A 233 -8.18 23.39 -36.66
N GLY A 234 -9.30 23.96 -36.26
CA GLY A 234 -9.53 25.39 -36.25
C GLY A 234 -10.17 25.82 -34.93
N VAL A 235 -9.80 27.00 -34.43
CA VAL A 235 -10.40 27.59 -33.22
C VAL A 235 -10.90 28.98 -33.54
N VAL A 236 -12.22 29.11 -33.60
CA VAL A 236 -12.93 30.38 -33.69
C VAL A 236 -13.33 30.80 -32.29
N THR A 237 -13.06 32.05 -31.94
CA THR A 237 -13.55 32.64 -30.68
C THR A 237 -14.53 33.74 -31.01
N PHE A 238 -15.54 33.94 -30.17
CA PHE A 238 -16.55 34.95 -30.45
C PHE A 238 -17.00 35.71 -29.21
N ASN A 239 -17.32 36.97 -29.42
CA ASN A 239 -18.07 37.81 -28.50
C ASN A 239 -19.16 38.54 -29.31
N THR A 240 -19.12 39.87 -29.42
CA THR A 240 -19.90 40.62 -30.42
C THR A 240 -19.37 40.40 -31.85
N GLU A 241 -18.09 40.08 -31.99
CA GLU A 241 -17.44 39.74 -33.27
C GLU A 241 -16.73 38.38 -33.16
N TYR A 242 -16.50 37.72 -34.29
CA TYR A 242 -15.71 36.49 -34.33
C TYR A 242 -14.24 36.77 -34.65
N SER A 243 -13.34 35.93 -34.16
CA SER A 243 -11.92 35.96 -34.53
C SER A 243 -11.31 34.56 -34.51
N TRP A 244 -10.43 34.27 -35.46
CA TRP A 244 -9.70 33.00 -35.52
C TRP A 244 -8.51 33.05 -34.55
N ALA A 245 -8.65 32.42 -33.38
CA ALA A 245 -7.52 32.23 -32.47
C ALA A 245 -6.48 31.26 -33.08
N VAL A 246 -6.98 30.23 -33.77
CA VAL A 246 -6.17 29.28 -34.51
C VAL A 246 -6.81 29.10 -35.89
N PRO A 247 -6.22 29.64 -36.97
CA PRO A 247 -6.70 29.40 -38.33
C PRO A 247 -6.76 27.89 -38.63
N MET A 248 -7.70 27.47 -39.47
CA MET A 248 -7.82 26.07 -39.89
C MET A 248 -6.49 25.56 -40.47
N GLN A 249 -5.89 24.57 -39.82
CA GLN A 249 -4.59 24.00 -40.18
C GLN A 249 -4.48 22.54 -39.73
N LYS A 250 -3.53 21.79 -40.29
CA LYS A 250 -3.17 20.46 -39.77
C LYS A 250 -2.58 20.57 -38.36
N LEU A 251 -2.85 19.60 -37.49
CA LEU A 251 -2.31 19.55 -36.13
C LEU A 251 -0.84 19.08 -36.09
N SER A 252 0.05 19.74 -36.82
CA SER A 252 1.47 19.38 -36.88
C SER A 252 2.27 19.81 -35.64
N ASN A 253 1.77 20.79 -34.87
CA ASN A 253 2.42 21.27 -33.66
C ASN A 253 1.35 21.57 -32.59
N LYS A 254 1.16 20.61 -31.68
CA LYS A 254 0.15 20.70 -30.60
C LYS A 254 0.47 21.85 -29.65
N ASP A 255 1.73 22.00 -29.24
CA ASP A 255 2.14 23.04 -28.28
C ASP A 255 1.84 24.45 -28.79
N ALA A 256 2.14 24.72 -30.07
CA ALA A 256 1.87 26.03 -30.68
C ALA A 256 0.36 26.34 -30.79
N VAL A 257 -0.48 25.32 -30.96
CA VAL A 257 -1.94 25.47 -30.96
C VAL A 257 -2.43 25.72 -29.53
N SER A 258 -1.92 24.98 -28.56
CA SER A 258 -2.23 25.14 -27.13
C SER A 258 -1.88 26.55 -26.62
N ASP A 259 -0.72 27.10 -26.99
CA ASP A 259 -0.31 28.45 -26.61
C ASP A 259 -1.27 29.53 -27.13
N LYS A 260 -1.74 29.38 -28.38
CA LYS A 260 -2.73 30.29 -28.97
C LYS A 260 -4.08 30.20 -28.25
N ILE A 261 -4.54 28.99 -27.93
CA ILE A 261 -5.77 28.80 -27.14
C ILE A 261 -5.63 29.44 -25.75
N ASN A 262 -4.48 29.27 -25.09
CA ASN A 262 -4.19 29.87 -23.80
C ASN A 262 -4.23 31.41 -23.82
N SER A 263 -3.91 32.03 -24.95
CA SER A 263 -3.93 33.49 -25.10
C SER A 263 -5.32 34.13 -25.21
N ILE A 264 -6.40 33.34 -25.32
CA ILE A 264 -7.76 33.88 -25.50
C ILE A 264 -8.21 34.68 -24.27
N ILE A 265 -8.72 35.90 -24.45
CA ILE A 265 -9.20 36.74 -23.34
C ILE A 265 -10.71 36.94 -23.50
N ALA A 266 -11.45 36.79 -22.39
CA ALA A 266 -12.89 36.98 -22.36
C ALA A 266 -13.25 38.46 -22.17
N GLU A 267 -14.07 39.00 -23.08
CA GLU A 267 -14.53 40.39 -23.14
C GLU A 267 -15.76 40.54 -24.05
N GLY A 268 -16.59 41.56 -23.83
CA GLY A 268 -17.68 41.94 -24.74
C GLY A 268 -18.97 41.13 -24.60
N GLY A 269 -19.86 41.24 -25.60
CA GLY A 269 -21.17 40.56 -25.65
C GLY A 269 -21.11 39.18 -26.31
N THR A 270 -22.26 38.65 -26.75
CA THR A 270 -22.38 37.29 -27.31
C THR A 270 -23.14 37.32 -28.63
N SER A 271 -22.53 36.82 -29.72
CA SER A 271 -23.12 36.65 -31.06
C SER A 271 -22.72 35.30 -31.63
N ILE A 272 -23.57 34.30 -31.45
CA ILE A 272 -23.28 32.91 -31.81
C ILE A 272 -23.37 32.71 -33.33
N TYR A 273 -24.40 33.29 -33.97
CA TYR A 273 -24.68 33.05 -35.39
C TYR A 273 -23.51 33.40 -36.30
N SER A 274 -22.90 34.57 -36.09
CA SER A 274 -21.79 35.07 -36.92
C SER A 274 -20.58 34.14 -36.88
N ALA A 275 -20.24 33.65 -35.69
CA ALA A 275 -19.11 32.75 -35.48
C ALA A 275 -19.39 31.35 -36.04
N LEU A 276 -20.61 30.83 -35.83
CA LEU A 276 -20.99 29.52 -36.34
C LEU A 276 -21.06 29.49 -37.87
N ASN A 277 -21.57 30.57 -38.49
CA ASN A 277 -21.61 30.70 -39.94
C ASN A 277 -20.20 30.76 -40.55
N GLU A 278 -19.27 31.49 -39.92
CA GLU A 278 -17.87 31.51 -40.35
C GLU A 278 -17.19 30.14 -40.20
N ALA A 279 -17.43 29.46 -39.06
CA ALA A 279 -16.94 28.10 -38.82
C ALA A 279 -17.43 27.15 -39.91
N TYR A 280 -18.72 27.18 -40.26
CA TYR A 280 -19.29 26.39 -41.35
C TYR A 280 -18.63 26.69 -42.70
N ASN A 281 -18.46 27.98 -43.05
CA ASN A 281 -17.84 28.37 -44.32
C ASN A 281 -16.41 27.85 -44.46
N LYS A 282 -15.60 27.93 -43.40
CA LYS A 282 -14.23 27.39 -43.40
C LYS A 282 -14.19 25.87 -43.38
N GLN A 283 -15.10 25.23 -42.67
CA GLN A 283 -15.23 23.79 -42.65
C GLN A 283 -15.58 23.21 -44.04
N LYS A 284 -16.31 23.99 -44.86
CA LYS A 284 -16.64 23.63 -46.24
C LYS A 284 -15.40 23.51 -47.13
N GLU A 285 -14.40 24.36 -46.93
CA GLU A 285 -13.13 24.38 -47.67
C GLU A 285 -12.24 23.16 -47.38
N SER A 286 -12.46 22.48 -46.24
CA SER A 286 -11.67 21.30 -45.82
C SER A 286 -11.91 20.08 -46.71
N SER A 287 -10.85 19.32 -47.03
CA SER A 287 -10.92 18.05 -47.77
C SER A 287 -11.17 16.83 -46.88
N ALA A 288 -11.24 17.02 -45.56
CA ALA A 288 -11.49 15.94 -44.60
C ALA A 288 -12.84 15.25 -44.85
N LYS A 289 -12.88 13.93 -44.65
CA LYS A 289 -14.10 13.12 -44.84
C LYS A 289 -15.09 13.36 -43.68
N ILE A 290 -14.57 13.54 -42.47
CA ILE A 290 -15.37 13.85 -41.28
C ILE A 290 -15.22 15.33 -40.98
N LYS A 291 -16.34 16.04 -40.88
CA LYS A 291 -16.38 17.47 -40.62
C LYS A 291 -17.27 17.75 -39.42
N HIS A 292 -16.65 18.22 -38.34
CA HIS A 292 -17.35 18.43 -37.09
C HIS A 292 -17.10 19.84 -36.52
N ILE A 293 -18.14 20.43 -35.95
CA ILE A 293 -18.09 21.72 -35.26
C ILE A 293 -18.54 21.51 -33.82
N ILE A 294 -17.76 21.99 -32.85
CA ILE A 294 -18.16 22.00 -31.43
C ILE A 294 -18.32 23.45 -31.00
N LEU A 295 -19.54 23.83 -30.64
CA LEU A 295 -19.87 25.14 -30.09
C LEU A 295 -19.92 25.08 -28.57
N LEU A 296 -19.20 25.97 -27.90
CA LEU A 296 -19.21 26.10 -26.45
C LEU A 296 -19.54 27.52 -26.04
N THR A 297 -20.54 27.66 -25.16
CA THR A 297 -21.08 28.96 -24.76
C THR A 297 -21.72 28.90 -23.37
N ASP A 298 -21.66 30.01 -22.63
CA ASP A 298 -22.41 30.20 -21.38
C ASP A 298 -23.56 31.21 -21.54
N GLY A 299 -23.59 31.96 -22.64
CA GLY A 299 -24.54 33.03 -22.90
C GLY A 299 -25.72 32.66 -23.79
N GLN A 300 -26.61 33.65 -23.96
CA GLN A 300 -27.75 33.59 -24.86
C GLN A 300 -27.45 34.48 -26.09
N ASP A 301 -27.73 33.98 -27.28
CA ASP A 301 -27.84 34.84 -28.46
C ASP A 301 -29.25 35.46 -28.48
N GLY A 302 -29.36 36.72 -28.89
CA GLY A 302 -30.65 37.41 -29.05
C GLY A 302 -31.47 36.92 -30.26
N MET A 303 -30.95 35.93 -31.00
CA MET A 303 -31.57 35.33 -32.17
C MET A 303 -32.36 34.06 -31.82
N GLY A 304 -33.50 33.85 -32.48
CA GLY A 304 -34.35 32.67 -32.30
C GLY A 304 -33.96 31.51 -33.21
N GLU A 305 -34.68 30.39 -33.10
CA GLU A 305 -34.46 29.19 -33.91
C GLU A 305 -34.60 29.44 -35.42
N ASN A 306 -35.46 30.39 -35.83
CA ASN A 306 -35.77 30.63 -37.24
C ASN A 306 -34.58 31.15 -38.03
N GLU A 307 -33.74 31.95 -37.38
CA GLU A 307 -32.52 32.54 -37.94
C GLU A 307 -31.48 31.46 -38.24
N TYR A 308 -31.41 30.41 -37.41
CA TYR A 308 -30.46 29.30 -37.56
C TYR A 308 -30.89 28.21 -38.56
N LYS A 309 -32.18 28.13 -38.91
CA LYS A 309 -32.72 27.06 -39.78
C LYS A 309 -31.96 26.89 -41.10
N SER A 310 -31.63 27.98 -41.77
CA SER A 310 -30.90 27.90 -43.05
C SER A 310 -29.51 27.30 -42.84
N LEU A 311 -28.77 27.81 -41.86
CA LEU A 311 -27.41 27.37 -41.55
C LEU A 311 -27.36 25.89 -41.16
N ILE A 312 -28.32 25.44 -40.34
CA ILE A 312 -28.39 24.04 -39.90
C ILE A 312 -28.73 23.09 -41.05
N ASN A 313 -29.63 23.50 -41.96
CA ASN A 313 -29.92 22.73 -43.16
C ASN A 313 -28.69 22.63 -44.08
N ASP A 314 -27.92 23.72 -44.19
CA ASP A 314 -26.69 23.75 -44.97
C ASP A 314 -25.59 22.86 -44.36
N ILE A 315 -25.40 22.90 -43.03
CA ILE A 315 -24.51 21.99 -42.28
C ILE A 315 -24.86 20.53 -42.57
N LYS A 316 -26.13 20.15 -42.46
CA LYS A 316 -26.61 18.79 -42.76
C LYS A 316 -26.39 18.41 -44.23
N LYS A 317 -26.73 19.31 -45.16
CA LYS A 317 -26.62 19.07 -46.59
C LYS A 317 -25.18 18.79 -47.02
N ASP A 318 -24.22 19.51 -46.42
CA ASP A 318 -22.79 19.33 -46.66
C ASP A 318 -22.16 18.22 -45.81
N LYS A 319 -22.99 17.38 -45.15
CA LYS A 319 -22.59 16.24 -44.31
C LYS A 319 -21.65 16.62 -43.17
N MET A 320 -21.85 17.81 -42.60
CA MET A 320 -21.17 18.25 -41.39
C MET A 320 -22.07 18.02 -40.18
N THR A 321 -21.48 17.90 -39.01
CA THR A 321 -22.20 17.79 -37.74
C THR A 321 -21.82 18.93 -36.79
N LEU A 322 -22.78 19.35 -35.96
CA LEU A 322 -22.58 20.38 -34.94
C LEU A 322 -23.03 19.86 -33.59
N SER A 323 -22.13 19.90 -32.62
CA SER A 323 -22.40 19.60 -31.22
C SER A 323 -22.28 20.86 -30.38
N THR A 324 -23.09 20.96 -29.34
CA THR A 324 -23.22 22.15 -28.50
C THR A 324 -22.94 21.79 -27.04
N VAL A 325 -22.13 22.59 -26.38
CA VAL A 325 -21.76 22.43 -24.97
C VAL A 325 -22.10 23.71 -24.22
N SER A 326 -23.13 23.64 -23.38
CA SER A 326 -23.46 24.74 -22.46
C SER A 326 -22.65 24.63 -21.17
N ILE A 327 -22.08 25.74 -20.71
CA ILE A 327 -21.40 25.84 -19.42
C ILE A 327 -22.23 26.71 -18.46
N GLY A 328 -22.54 26.16 -17.28
CA GLY A 328 -23.27 26.88 -16.24
C GLY A 328 -24.76 27.04 -16.54
N THR A 329 -25.45 27.82 -15.71
CA THR A 329 -26.93 27.83 -15.65
C THR A 329 -27.60 28.86 -16.56
N ASP A 330 -26.84 29.82 -17.11
CA ASP A 330 -27.41 31.01 -17.75
C ASP A 330 -27.59 30.88 -19.27
N SER A 331 -27.20 29.73 -19.83
CA SER A 331 -27.19 29.49 -21.27
C SER A 331 -28.60 29.19 -21.81
N ASN A 332 -28.82 29.46 -23.10
CA ASN A 332 -30.06 29.08 -23.77
C ASN A 332 -30.04 27.59 -24.15
N ASN A 333 -30.24 26.73 -23.15
CA ASN A 333 -30.20 25.27 -23.30
C ASN A 333 -31.15 24.77 -24.40
N GLN A 334 -32.35 25.35 -24.54
CA GLN A 334 -33.31 24.95 -25.56
C GLN A 334 -32.79 25.23 -26.98
N LEU A 335 -32.22 26.41 -27.21
CA LEU A 335 -31.64 26.75 -28.52
C LEU A 335 -30.44 25.84 -28.82
N LEU A 336 -29.53 25.65 -27.86
CA LEU A 336 -28.34 24.82 -28.06
C LEU A 336 -28.69 23.36 -28.32
N GLU A 337 -29.66 22.82 -27.59
CA GLU A 337 -30.18 21.47 -27.81
C GLU A 337 -30.85 21.35 -29.19
N TRP A 338 -31.64 22.35 -29.57
CA TRP A 338 -32.25 22.38 -30.89
C TRP A 338 -31.20 22.41 -32.01
N LEU A 339 -30.14 23.22 -31.88
CA LEU A 339 -29.08 23.33 -32.88
C LEU A 339 -28.37 22.00 -33.11
N SER A 340 -27.90 21.34 -32.05
CA SER A 340 -27.13 20.10 -32.19
C SER A 340 -27.98 18.93 -32.68
N ASN A 341 -29.18 18.74 -32.11
CA ASN A 341 -30.13 17.71 -32.55
C ASN A 341 -30.51 17.90 -34.02
N ASN A 342 -30.72 19.15 -34.45
CA ASN A 342 -31.05 19.45 -35.85
C ASN A 342 -29.83 19.52 -36.76
N ALA A 343 -28.60 19.42 -36.27
CA ALA A 343 -27.38 19.35 -37.09
C ALA A 343 -26.72 17.97 -37.08
N GLY A 344 -27.32 16.97 -36.43
CA GLY A 344 -26.76 15.61 -36.34
C GLY A 344 -25.58 15.47 -35.38
N GLY A 345 -25.41 16.41 -34.45
CA GLY A 345 -24.51 16.27 -33.31
C GLY A 345 -25.29 16.05 -32.01
N ARG A 346 -24.68 16.41 -30.88
CA ARG A 346 -25.22 16.20 -29.52
C ARG A 346 -25.18 17.47 -28.69
N TYR A 347 -26.13 17.55 -27.78
CA TYR A 347 -26.18 18.57 -26.75
C TYR A 347 -25.59 18.05 -25.46
N TYR A 348 -24.75 18.87 -24.85
CA TYR A 348 -24.16 18.60 -23.55
C TYR A 348 -24.37 19.78 -22.62
N HIS A 349 -24.81 19.47 -21.41
CA HIS A 349 -24.91 20.41 -20.30
C HIS A 349 -23.95 20.02 -19.20
N SER A 350 -23.13 20.96 -18.76
CA SER A 350 -22.10 20.72 -17.76
C SER A 350 -22.11 21.83 -16.71
N ASP A 351 -22.51 21.44 -15.50
CA ASP A 351 -22.39 22.26 -14.29
C ASP A 351 -21.04 22.06 -13.58
N ILE A 352 -20.32 20.99 -13.94
CA ILE A 352 -19.10 20.55 -13.26
C ILE A 352 -17.88 20.77 -14.16
N TYR A 353 -16.84 21.36 -13.57
CA TYR A 353 -15.59 21.75 -14.24
C TYR A 353 -14.85 20.59 -14.93
N THR A 354 -14.99 19.37 -14.41
CA THR A 354 -14.28 18.17 -14.90
C THR A 354 -14.91 17.55 -16.14
N ASP A 355 -16.16 17.87 -16.46
CA ASP A 355 -16.92 17.15 -17.48
C ASP A 355 -16.71 17.73 -18.87
N VAL A 356 -16.47 19.05 -18.99
CA VAL A 356 -16.32 19.74 -20.29
C VAL A 356 -15.18 19.15 -21.13
N PRO A 357 -13.95 18.94 -20.61
CA PRO A 357 -12.89 18.34 -21.42
C PRO A 357 -13.21 16.90 -21.84
N ARG A 358 -13.82 16.11 -20.96
CA ARG A 358 -14.25 14.74 -21.24
C ARG A 358 -15.32 14.71 -22.33
N ILE A 359 -16.30 15.60 -22.25
CA ILE A 359 -17.34 15.78 -23.27
C ILE A 359 -16.71 16.09 -24.64
N PHE A 360 -15.76 17.03 -24.68
CA PHE A 360 -15.05 17.38 -25.92
C PHE A 360 -14.28 16.20 -26.51
N ALA A 361 -13.51 15.50 -25.68
CA ALA A 361 -12.77 14.31 -26.08
C ALA A 361 -13.71 13.23 -26.65
N ASN A 362 -14.79 12.93 -25.94
CA ASN A 362 -15.77 11.94 -26.35
C ASN A 362 -16.48 12.34 -27.64
N GLU A 363 -16.85 13.61 -27.79
CA GLU A 363 -17.51 14.07 -29.01
C GLU A 363 -16.60 13.95 -30.24
N ILE A 364 -15.31 14.24 -30.12
CA ILE A 364 -14.34 14.00 -31.20
C ILE A 364 -14.32 12.52 -31.56
N LEU A 365 -14.14 11.63 -30.57
CA LEU A 365 -14.07 10.19 -30.79
C LEU A 365 -15.36 9.65 -31.42
N ILE A 366 -16.53 10.10 -30.96
CA ILE A 366 -17.81 9.66 -31.50
C ILE A 366 -18.08 10.25 -32.89
N SER A 367 -17.66 11.48 -33.17
CA SER A 367 -17.83 12.13 -34.49
C SER A 367 -17.13 11.36 -35.62
N THR A 368 -16.12 10.54 -35.27
CA THR A 368 -15.46 9.66 -36.24
C THR A 368 -16.36 8.53 -36.74
N GLY A 369 -17.36 8.15 -35.95
CA GLY A 369 -18.18 6.95 -36.20
C GLY A 369 -17.42 5.62 -36.02
N GLU A 370 -16.14 5.66 -35.65
CA GLU A 370 -15.28 4.47 -35.59
C GLU A 370 -15.27 3.82 -34.21
N TYR A 371 -15.43 4.60 -33.13
CA TYR A 371 -15.31 4.08 -31.75
C TYR A 371 -16.64 3.64 -31.13
N LEU A 372 -17.77 4.14 -31.64
CA LEU A 372 -19.10 3.81 -31.13
C LEU A 372 -19.97 3.36 -32.31
N ILE A 373 -20.14 2.05 -32.45
CA ILE A 373 -20.91 1.46 -33.53
C ILE A 373 -22.33 1.26 -33.01
N ASN A 374 -23.32 1.94 -33.59
CA ASN A 374 -24.75 1.83 -33.23
C ASN A 374 -25.54 1.20 -34.38
N GLU A 375 -25.19 -0.03 -34.72
CA GLU A 375 -25.80 -0.79 -35.81
C GLU A 375 -26.26 -2.14 -35.30
N GLU A 376 -27.33 -2.67 -35.91
CA GLU A 376 -27.78 -4.03 -35.64
C GLU A 376 -26.84 -5.04 -36.30
N PHE A 377 -26.33 -5.98 -35.51
CA PHE A 377 -25.48 -7.05 -36.01
C PHE A 377 -25.61 -8.32 -35.16
N THR A 378 -25.15 -9.45 -35.71
CA THR A 378 -25.04 -10.72 -34.99
C THR A 378 -23.57 -11.05 -34.77
N PRO A 379 -23.08 -11.12 -33.52
CA PRO A 379 -21.72 -11.57 -33.24
C PRO A 379 -21.44 -12.95 -33.81
N LYS A 380 -20.26 -13.12 -34.40
CA LYS A 380 -19.78 -14.40 -34.93
C LYS A 380 -18.79 -15.01 -33.94
N VAL A 381 -18.86 -16.32 -33.74
CA VAL A 381 -17.87 -17.05 -32.93
C VAL A 381 -16.55 -17.13 -33.69
N SER A 382 -15.51 -16.51 -33.16
CA SER A 382 -14.16 -16.48 -33.74
C SER A 382 -13.28 -17.61 -33.20
N ALA A 383 -13.49 -18.03 -31.94
CA ALA A 383 -12.75 -19.12 -31.31
C ALA A 383 -13.65 -19.96 -30.38
N HIS A 384 -13.35 -21.26 -30.28
CA HIS A 384 -13.98 -22.13 -29.28
C HIS A 384 -13.44 -21.77 -27.90
N HIS A 385 -14.34 -21.54 -26.94
CA HIS A 385 -13.98 -21.13 -25.58
C HIS A 385 -15.03 -21.57 -24.57
N ASP A 386 -14.61 -21.88 -23.34
CA ASP A 386 -15.49 -22.41 -22.29
C ASP A 386 -16.64 -21.47 -21.93
N ILE A 387 -16.45 -20.17 -22.14
CA ILE A 387 -17.48 -19.14 -21.91
C ILE A 387 -18.74 -19.41 -22.76
N LEU A 388 -18.60 -19.99 -23.95
CA LEU A 388 -19.72 -20.26 -24.85
C LEU A 388 -20.34 -21.66 -24.71
N ASN A 389 -19.82 -22.50 -23.82
CA ASN A 389 -20.32 -23.86 -23.63
C ASN A 389 -21.81 -23.85 -23.23
N ASN A 390 -22.64 -24.56 -24.00
CA ASN A 390 -24.10 -24.65 -23.83
C ASN A 390 -24.84 -23.29 -23.90
N VAL A 391 -24.21 -22.27 -24.49
CA VAL A 391 -24.82 -20.96 -24.76
C VAL A 391 -25.30 -20.86 -26.21
N ILE A 392 -24.54 -21.45 -27.14
CA ILE A 392 -24.79 -21.38 -28.58
C ILE A 392 -24.98 -22.81 -29.12
N ASP A 393 -26.22 -23.23 -29.32
CA ASP A 393 -26.52 -24.60 -29.79
C ASP A 393 -26.52 -24.72 -31.34
N GLU A 394 -26.62 -23.61 -32.09
CA GLU A 394 -26.69 -23.61 -33.57
C GLU A 394 -26.06 -22.37 -34.24
N GLY A 395 -25.04 -21.76 -33.63
CA GLY A 395 -24.36 -20.56 -34.17
C GLY A 395 -25.18 -19.27 -34.12
N LYS A 396 -26.34 -19.25 -33.45
CA LYS A 396 -27.20 -18.06 -33.32
C LYS A 396 -27.03 -17.44 -31.95
N PHE A 397 -26.11 -16.49 -31.85
CA PHE A 397 -26.10 -15.51 -30.77
C PHE A 397 -27.20 -14.45 -31.05
N PRO A 398 -27.87 -13.87 -30.04
CA PRO A 398 -28.85 -12.81 -30.26
C PRO A 398 -28.23 -11.57 -30.92
N HIS A 399 -29.08 -10.76 -31.56
CA HIS A 399 -28.64 -9.50 -32.15
C HIS A 399 -28.16 -8.53 -31.06
N LEU A 400 -27.14 -7.74 -31.40
CA LEU A 400 -26.72 -6.59 -30.62
C LEU A 400 -26.94 -5.34 -31.49
N PHE A 401 -27.23 -4.21 -30.84
CA PHE A 401 -27.53 -2.94 -31.52
C PHE A 401 -26.39 -1.92 -31.43
N GLY A 402 -25.24 -2.38 -30.95
CA GLY A 402 -24.04 -1.58 -30.86
C GLY A 402 -22.96 -2.16 -29.96
N TYR A 403 -21.79 -1.56 -30.05
CA TYR A 403 -20.61 -1.90 -29.25
C TYR A 403 -19.57 -0.78 -29.36
N VAL A 404 -18.59 -0.81 -28.45
CA VAL A 404 -17.42 0.07 -28.50
C VAL A 404 -16.32 -0.58 -29.34
N GLY A 405 -15.87 0.11 -30.38
CA GLY A 405 -14.83 -0.37 -31.28
C GLY A 405 -13.48 -0.49 -30.56
N THR A 406 -12.87 -1.67 -30.63
CA THR A 406 -11.58 -1.97 -29.98
C THR A 406 -10.72 -2.84 -30.90
N SER A 407 -9.49 -3.13 -30.51
CA SER A 407 -8.63 -4.08 -31.23
C SER A 407 -8.08 -5.14 -30.30
N ILE A 408 -8.00 -6.38 -30.77
CA ILE A 408 -7.49 -7.49 -29.95
C ILE A 408 -6.00 -7.31 -29.65
N LYS A 409 -5.56 -7.62 -28.43
CA LYS A 409 -4.13 -7.65 -28.09
C LYS A 409 -3.47 -8.96 -28.52
N ASN A 410 -2.17 -8.88 -28.77
CA ASN A 410 -1.34 -10.07 -28.95
C ASN A 410 -1.50 -10.98 -27.72
N THR A 411 -1.70 -12.28 -27.94
CA THR A 411 -1.98 -13.34 -26.95
C THR A 411 -3.37 -13.35 -26.31
N ALA A 412 -4.24 -12.37 -26.60
CA ALA A 412 -5.63 -12.45 -26.17
C ALA A 412 -6.45 -13.39 -27.07
N ILE A 413 -7.50 -13.99 -26.52
CA ILE A 413 -8.43 -14.83 -27.25
C ILE A 413 -9.65 -13.96 -27.60
N GLU A 414 -9.84 -13.69 -28.88
CA GLU A 414 -11.11 -13.17 -29.38
C GLU A 414 -12.12 -14.33 -29.45
N ILE A 415 -13.15 -14.28 -28.61
CA ILE A 415 -14.19 -15.33 -28.51
C ILE A 415 -15.32 -15.06 -29.48
N MET A 416 -15.75 -13.80 -29.58
CA MET A 416 -16.73 -13.34 -30.55
C MET A 416 -16.26 -12.04 -31.22
N THR A 417 -16.57 -11.92 -32.51
CA THR A 417 -16.22 -10.77 -33.35
C THR A 417 -17.47 -10.17 -33.99
N SER A 418 -17.41 -8.89 -34.34
CA SER A 418 -18.50 -8.13 -34.94
C SER A 418 -18.60 -8.35 -36.44
N HIS A 419 -19.54 -7.65 -37.11
CA HIS A 419 -19.61 -7.61 -38.58
C HIS A 419 -18.46 -6.84 -39.24
N MET A 420 -17.69 -6.07 -38.45
CA MET A 420 -16.55 -5.28 -38.90
C MET A 420 -15.19 -5.92 -38.52
N ASP A 421 -15.20 -7.20 -38.10
CA ASP A 421 -14.02 -7.92 -37.60
C ASP A 421 -13.39 -7.26 -36.36
N GLU A 422 -14.22 -6.72 -35.46
CA GLU A 422 -13.81 -6.10 -34.20
C GLU A 422 -14.26 -6.94 -32.98
N PRO A 423 -13.48 -7.01 -31.89
CA PRO A 423 -13.82 -7.86 -30.75
C PRO A 423 -15.13 -7.45 -30.08
N VAL A 424 -16.04 -8.42 -29.90
CA VAL A 424 -17.28 -8.29 -29.12
C VAL A 424 -17.11 -8.87 -27.73
N LEU A 425 -16.48 -10.04 -27.66
CA LEU A 425 -16.14 -10.72 -26.43
C LEU A 425 -14.71 -11.24 -26.55
N ALA A 426 -13.83 -10.79 -25.67
CA ALA A 426 -12.44 -11.21 -25.62
C ALA A 426 -12.04 -11.57 -24.19
N ALA A 427 -11.11 -12.50 -24.06
CA ALA A 427 -10.64 -12.97 -22.77
C ALA A 427 -9.16 -13.34 -22.81
N TRP A 428 -8.48 -13.15 -21.68
CA TRP A 428 -7.12 -13.67 -21.50
C TRP A 428 -6.74 -13.80 -20.02
N GLN A 429 -5.56 -14.35 -19.78
CA GLN A 429 -4.95 -14.41 -18.46
C GLN A 429 -3.89 -13.31 -18.34
N TYR A 430 -3.97 -12.50 -17.29
CA TYR A 430 -3.02 -11.45 -16.96
C TYR A 430 -2.41 -11.74 -15.60
N GLY A 431 -1.16 -12.21 -15.57
CA GLY A 431 -0.57 -12.77 -14.36
C GLY A 431 -1.34 -14.00 -13.87
N ILE A 432 -1.79 -13.97 -12.62
CA ILE A 432 -2.56 -15.06 -11.99
C ILE A 432 -4.06 -14.96 -12.29
N GLY A 433 -4.58 -13.75 -12.46
CA GLY A 433 -5.99 -13.47 -12.70
C GLY A 433 -6.39 -13.61 -14.16
N ARG A 434 -7.70 -13.55 -14.38
CA ARG A 434 -8.31 -13.58 -15.72
C ARG A 434 -9.18 -12.36 -15.94
N VAL A 435 -9.16 -11.88 -17.18
CA VAL A 435 -9.82 -10.64 -17.56
C VAL A 435 -10.67 -10.89 -18.80
N VAL A 436 -11.88 -10.36 -18.79
CA VAL A 436 -12.83 -10.42 -19.91
C VAL A 436 -13.25 -9.02 -20.31
N ALA A 437 -13.24 -8.75 -21.61
CA ALA A 437 -13.83 -7.54 -22.19
C ALA A 437 -15.05 -7.93 -23.01
N PHE A 438 -16.21 -7.41 -22.63
CA PHE A 438 -17.42 -7.41 -23.43
C PHE A 438 -17.65 -5.99 -23.94
N THR A 439 -17.61 -5.78 -25.25
CA THR A 439 -17.61 -4.41 -25.81
C THR A 439 -19.00 -3.84 -26.04
N SER A 440 -20.05 -4.63 -25.79
CA SER A 440 -21.44 -4.19 -25.71
C SER A 440 -21.86 -3.92 -24.26
N ASP A 441 -23.00 -3.26 -24.08
CA ASP A 441 -23.55 -2.93 -22.76
C ASP A 441 -24.25 -4.13 -22.09
N VAL A 442 -24.64 -3.93 -20.83
CA VAL A 442 -25.45 -4.87 -20.04
C VAL A 442 -26.68 -4.19 -19.42
N ASN A 443 -27.06 -3.02 -19.93
CA ASN A 443 -28.21 -2.24 -19.46
C ASN A 443 -29.43 -2.39 -20.39
N GLY A 444 -29.23 -2.94 -21.59
CA GLY A 444 -30.24 -3.19 -22.61
C GLY A 444 -30.23 -2.19 -23.77
N GLN A 445 -29.37 -1.18 -23.76
CA GLN A 445 -29.31 -0.17 -24.83
C GLN A 445 -28.86 -0.79 -26.15
N TRP A 446 -27.81 -1.61 -26.13
CA TRP A 446 -27.35 -2.41 -27.26
C TRP A 446 -27.62 -3.91 -27.07
N SER A 447 -27.84 -4.35 -25.84
CA SER A 447 -27.95 -5.77 -25.49
C SER A 447 -29.38 -6.24 -25.21
N LYS A 448 -30.44 -5.52 -25.61
CA LYS A 448 -31.84 -5.90 -25.29
C LYS A 448 -32.20 -7.34 -25.66
N ASP A 449 -31.80 -7.80 -26.85
CA ASP A 449 -32.13 -9.15 -27.33
C ASP A 449 -31.26 -10.20 -26.61
N LEU A 450 -30.04 -9.84 -26.22
CA LEU A 450 -29.22 -10.66 -25.33
C LEU A 450 -29.88 -10.79 -23.96
N LEU A 451 -30.33 -9.71 -23.34
CA LEU A 451 -30.96 -9.80 -22.02
C LEU A 451 -32.27 -10.61 -22.04
N ALA A 452 -32.98 -10.65 -23.17
CA ALA A 452 -34.16 -11.48 -23.37
C ALA A 452 -33.85 -12.95 -23.72
N PHE A 453 -32.60 -13.28 -24.05
CA PHE A 453 -32.20 -14.61 -24.48
C PHE A 453 -32.14 -15.60 -23.30
N GLU A 454 -32.75 -16.78 -23.49
CA GLU A 454 -32.90 -17.79 -22.43
C GLU A 454 -31.56 -18.24 -21.81
N LYS A 455 -30.48 -18.27 -22.60
CA LYS A 455 -29.15 -18.73 -22.15
C LYS A 455 -28.27 -17.60 -21.59
N THR A 456 -28.78 -16.38 -21.43
CA THR A 456 -27.99 -15.27 -20.90
C THR A 456 -27.50 -15.48 -19.46
N PRO A 457 -28.30 -16.05 -18.54
CA PRO A 457 -27.78 -16.46 -17.23
C PRO A 457 -26.65 -17.49 -17.35
N GLN A 458 -26.71 -18.41 -18.32
CA GLN A 458 -25.65 -19.39 -18.57
C GLN A 458 -24.38 -18.71 -19.09
N LEU A 459 -24.48 -17.74 -20.00
CA LEU A 459 -23.35 -16.97 -20.50
C LEU A 459 -22.62 -16.25 -19.36
N PHE A 460 -23.35 -15.50 -18.53
CA PHE A 460 -22.75 -14.80 -17.40
C PHE A 460 -22.20 -15.75 -16.34
N SER A 461 -22.87 -16.88 -16.09
CA SER A 461 -22.36 -17.94 -15.21
C SER A 461 -21.03 -18.51 -15.73
N ASN A 462 -20.91 -18.74 -17.03
CA ASN A 462 -19.66 -19.21 -17.63
C ASN A 462 -18.56 -18.14 -17.59
N ILE A 463 -18.88 -16.86 -17.82
CA ILE A 463 -17.93 -15.74 -17.67
C ILE A 463 -17.39 -15.70 -16.23
N ILE A 464 -18.28 -15.75 -15.24
CA ILE A 464 -17.92 -15.74 -13.82
C ILE A 464 -17.06 -16.96 -13.47
N SER A 465 -17.50 -18.15 -13.85
CA SER A 465 -16.81 -19.41 -13.54
C SER A 465 -15.43 -19.50 -14.22
N TRP A 466 -15.31 -18.97 -15.44
CA TRP A 466 -14.04 -18.98 -16.16
C TRP A 466 -13.07 -17.92 -15.62
N THR A 467 -13.57 -16.74 -15.25
CA THR A 467 -12.72 -15.64 -14.74
C THR A 467 -12.26 -15.86 -13.31
N MET A 468 -13.14 -16.35 -12.43
CA MET A 468 -12.85 -16.58 -11.02
C MET A 468 -12.26 -17.98 -10.83
N ILE A 469 -10.93 -18.07 -10.90
CA ILE A 469 -10.22 -19.34 -10.73
C ILE A 469 -10.13 -19.68 -9.24
N ASP A 470 -10.58 -20.87 -8.88
CA ASP A 470 -10.27 -21.50 -7.60
C ASP A 470 -8.98 -22.31 -7.73
N TYR A 471 -7.85 -21.64 -7.47
CA TYR A 471 -6.56 -22.31 -7.38
C TYR A 471 -6.50 -23.22 -6.15
N ASP A 472 -5.67 -24.28 -6.22
CA ASP A 472 -5.38 -25.07 -5.02
C ASP A 472 -4.76 -24.18 -3.95
N SER A 473 -5.33 -24.22 -2.74
CA SER A 473 -4.93 -23.47 -1.56
C SER A 473 -4.68 -24.41 -0.38
N SER A 474 -4.26 -25.65 -0.66
CA SER A 474 -3.96 -26.67 0.34
C SER A 474 -2.62 -26.46 1.05
N GLY A 475 -1.79 -25.54 0.57
CA GLY A 475 -0.51 -25.19 1.18
C GLY A 475 -0.67 -24.48 2.52
N ASN A 476 0.26 -24.74 3.44
CA ASN A 476 0.32 -24.09 4.74
C ASN A 476 1.31 -22.92 4.69
N LEU A 477 0.82 -21.71 4.99
CA LEU A 477 1.60 -20.48 4.98
C LEU A 477 1.77 -19.96 6.42
N SER A 478 3.01 -19.82 6.85
CA SER A 478 3.38 -19.21 8.13
C SER A 478 4.30 -18.01 7.90
N ILE A 479 3.99 -16.88 8.52
CA ILE A 479 4.79 -15.66 8.41
C ILE A 479 5.11 -15.19 9.83
N THR A 480 6.40 -15.06 10.15
CA THR A 480 6.88 -14.66 11.47
C THR A 480 7.80 -13.46 11.38
N GLN A 481 7.85 -12.66 12.46
CA GLN A 481 8.73 -11.48 12.54
C GLN A 481 10.09 -11.86 13.13
N GLU A 482 11.16 -11.64 12.38
CA GLU A 482 12.55 -11.70 12.85
C GLU A 482 13.17 -10.29 12.73
N GLY A 483 13.06 -9.48 13.79
CA GLY A 483 13.51 -8.09 13.77
C GLY A 483 12.71 -7.22 12.78
N SER A 484 13.39 -6.72 11.74
CA SER A 484 12.78 -5.97 10.63
C SER A 484 12.48 -6.81 9.39
N ILE A 485 12.51 -8.13 9.52
CA ILE A 485 12.26 -9.07 8.42
C ILE A 485 11.01 -9.89 8.73
N ALA A 486 10.14 -10.04 7.72
CA ALA A 486 9.12 -11.07 7.73
C ALA A 486 9.71 -12.34 7.12
N LYS A 487 9.84 -13.39 7.94
CA LYS A 487 10.24 -14.71 7.49
C LYS A 487 9.00 -15.47 7.04
N VAL A 488 8.95 -15.75 5.75
CA VAL A 488 7.85 -16.42 5.07
C VAL A 488 8.21 -17.89 4.89
N GLN A 489 7.40 -18.78 5.45
CA GLN A 489 7.54 -20.22 5.32
C GLN A 489 6.29 -20.79 4.66
N TYR A 490 6.48 -21.53 3.57
CA TYR A 490 5.40 -22.15 2.80
C TYR A 490 5.64 -23.66 2.68
N GLU A 491 4.65 -24.45 3.08
CA GLU A 491 4.69 -25.91 3.00
C GLU A 491 3.57 -26.42 2.07
N THR A 492 3.94 -27.30 1.13
CA THR A 492 3.02 -27.90 0.16
C THR A 492 3.23 -29.40 0.09
N ASN A 493 2.13 -30.15 -0.06
CA ASN A 493 2.15 -31.61 -0.22
C ASN A 493 2.49 -32.02 -1.66
N ASN A 494 2.55 -31.06 -2.58
CA ASN A 494 2.81 -31.34 -3.97
C ASN A 494 4.32 -31.33 -4.22
N HIS A 495 4.91 -32.52 -4.40
CA HIS A 495 6.36 -32.74 -4.46
C HIS A 495 6.95 -32.81 -5.87
N GLU A 496 6.26 -32.33 -6.92
CA GLU A 496 6.86 -32.36 -8.26
C GLU A 496 8.14 -31.50 -8.35
N ASP A 497 9.13 -32.03 -9.07
CA ASP A 497 10.41 -31.36 -9.34
C ASP A 497 10.24 -30.23 -10.37
N ASN A 498 11.12 -29.21 -10.32
CA ASN A 498 11.14 -28.02 -11.21
C ASN A 498 10.02 -26.99 -11.02
N LYS A 499 9.40 -26.92 -9.83
CA LYS A 499 8.48 -25.83 -9.49
C LYS A 499 9.22 -24.56 -9.11
N LYS A 500 8.62 -23.42 -9.46
CA LYS A 500 9.01 -22.11 -8.93
C LYS A 500 7.96 -21.64 -7.94
N VAL A 501 8.40 -21.25 -6.75
CA VAL A 501 7.52 -20.66 -5.73
C VAL A 501 7.87 -19.20 -5.58
N LYS A 502 6.92 -18.34 -5.91
CA LYS A 502 7.05 -16.88 -5.82
C LYS A 502 6.05 -16.34 -4.81
N GLY A 503 6.35 -15.19 -4.25
CA GLY A 503 5.45 -14.45 -3.38
C GLY A 503 5.30 -13.02 -3.85
N ALA A 504 4.12 -12.46 -3.65
CA ALA A 504 3.85 -11.03 -3.73
C ALA A 504 3.42 -10.54 -2.35
N TYR A 505 3.84 -9.33 -1.98
CA TYR A 505 3.39 -8.67 -0.76
C TYR A 505 3.08 -7.20 -1.00
N THR A 506 2.08 -6.71 -0.27
CA THR A 506 1.62 -5.32 -0.38
C THR A 506 1.30 -4.78 1.00
N PHE A 507 1.89 -3.63 1.32
CA PHE A 507 1.52 -2.82 2.48
C PHE A 507 0.32 -1.93 2.12
N GLU A 508 -0.54 -1.64 3.09
CA GLU A 508 -1.71 -0.77 2.91
C GLU A 508 -1.37 0.54 2.16
N GLY A 509 -1.82 0.65 0.91
CA GLY A 509 -1.67 1.86 0.08
C GLY A 509 -0.34 1.99 -0.67
N ASN A 510 0.57 1.01 -0.57
CA ASN A 510 1.83 0.98 -1.31
C ASN A 510 1.78 0.04 -2.53
N THR A 511 2.79 0.14 -3.38
CA THR A 511 2.97 -0.73 -4.54
C THR A 511 3.32 -2.16 -4.12
N THR A 512 2.70 -3.14 -4.79
CA THR A 512 3.01 -4.56 -4.62
C THR A 512 4.46 -4.86 -4.99
N SER A 513 5.12 -5.69 -4.20
CA SER A 513 6.49 -6.13 -4.43
C SER A 513 6.56 -7.65 -4.50
N GLU A 514 7.36 -8.17 -5.43
CA GLU A 514 7.57 -9.61 -5.62
C GLU A 514 8.83 -10.09 -4.89
N PHE A 515 8.83 -11.35 -4.44
CA PHE A 515 9.96 -12.04 -3.86
C PHE A 515 9.95 -13.52 -4.22
N GLU A 516 11.10 -14.18 -4.19
CA GLU A 516 11.21 -15.62 -4.46
C GLU A 516 11.38 -16.41 -3.15
N LEU A 517 10.73 -17.58 -3.07
CA LEU A 517 10.94 -18.51 -1.98
C LEU A 517 11.87 -19.64 -2.43
N LYS A 518 12.89 -19.92 -1.62
CA LYS A 518 13.87 -20.97 -1.90
C LYS A 518 13.47 -22.25 -1.20
N GLN A 519 13.60 -23.36 -1.91
CA GLN A 519 13.33 -24.66 -1.33
C GLN A 519 14.42 -25.03 -0.31
N VAL A 520 14.03 -25.27 0.94
CA VAL A 520 14.95 -25.70 2.01
C VAL A 520 14.89 -27.21 2.24
N SER A 521 13.73 -27.83 1.98
CA SER A 521 13.53 -29.28 1.99
C SER A 521 12.36 -29.65 1.06
N PRO A 522 12.16 -30.93 0.71
CA PRO A 522 11.05 -31.34 -0.16
C PRO A 522 9.69 -30.81 0.34
N GLY A 523 8.98 -30.06 -0.50
CA GLY A 523 7.72 -29.42 -0.14
C GLY A 523 7.79 -28.22 0.82
N LYS A 524 8.98 -27.76 1.25
CA LYS A 524 9.13 -26.59 2.14
C LYS A 524 9.98 -25.49 1.52
N TYR A 525 9.45 -24.28 1.54
CA TYR A 525 10.04 -23.10 0.93
C TYR A 525 10.14 -21.97 1.94
N GLU A 526 11.25 -21.22 1.90
CA GLU A 526 11.49 -20.08 2.78
C GLU A 526 11.92 -18.85 2.00
N GLY A 527 11.45 -17.69 2.43
CA GLY A 527 11.81 -16.37 1.91
C GLY A 527 11.86 -15.34 3.02
N ASN A 528 12.68 -14.32 2.84
CA ASN A 528 12.82 -13.22 3.79
C ASN A 528 12.43 -11.92 3.09
N VAL A 529 11.50 -11.18 3.70
CA VAL A 529 11.01 -9.92 3.15
C VAL A 529 11.34 -8.78 4.13
N PRO A 530 12.11 -7.76 3.72
CA PRO A 530 12.39 -6.61 4.58
C PRO A 530 11.12 -5.79 4.77
N MET A 531 10.77 -5.53 6.03
CA MET A 531 9.59 -4.75 6.41
C MET A 531 9.99 -3.29 6.65
N GLY A 532 9.23 -2.36 6.07
CA GLY A 532 9.49 -0.91 6.17
C GLY A 532 8.56 -0.24 7.18
N GLU A 533 7.25 -0.37 6.97
CA GLU A 533 6.23 0.34 7.75
C GLU A 533 5.47 -0.60 8.69
N LEU A 534 5.12 -0.12 9.88
CA LEU A 534 4.28 -0.86 10.83
C LEU A 534 2.85 -0.96 10.31
N GLY A 535 2.26 -2.14 10.38
CA GLY A 535 0.88 -2.34 9.94
C GLY A 535 0.64 -3.71 9.32
N PHE A 536 -0.45 -3.80 8.56
CA PHE A 536 -0.88 -5.04 7.94
C PHE A 536 -0.36 -5.14 6.50
N TYR A 537 0.12 -6.34 6.18
CA TYR A 537 0.63 -6.72 4.88
C TYR A 537 -0.19 -7.90 4.36
N SER A 538 -0.63 -7.79 3.12
CA SER A 538 -1.23 -8.90 2.38
C SER A 538 -0.15 -9.62 1.61
N PHE A 539 -0.12 -10.95 1.70
CA PHE A 539 0.79 -11.83 0.98
C PHE A 539 0.00 -12.75 0.06
N ASN A 540 0.53 -13.04 -1.12
CA ASN A 540 0.06 -14.14 -1.95
C ASN A 540 1.25 -14.97 -2.41
N ILE A 541 1.21 -16.28 -2.17
CA ILE A 541 2.25 -17.23 -2.59
C ILE A 541 1.72 -18.04 -3.76
N THR A 542 2.51 -18.17 -4.82
CA THR A 542 2.13 -18.90 -6.03
C THR A 542 3.11 -20.03 -6.33
N GLU A 543 2.55 -21.17 -6.73
CA GLU A 543 3.31 -22.27 -7.33
C GLU A 543 3.15 -22.22 -8.86
N GLU A 544 4.28 -22.12 -9.56
CA GLU A 544 4.36 -22.12 -11.01
C GLU A 544 5.08 -23.38 -11.50
N LEU A 545 4.43 -24.12 -12.40
CA LEU A 545 4.98 -25.29 -13.08
C LEU A 545 4.90 -25.08 -14.60
N GLN A 546 6.05 -25.14 -15.28
CA GLN A 546 6.14 -24.95 -16.74
C GLN A 546 5.45 -23.67 -17.27
N GLY A 547 5.51 -22.57 -16.51
CA GLY A 547 4.89 -21.30 -16.89
C GLY A 547 3.40 -21.20 -16.54
N LYS A 548 2.79 -22.24 -15.95
CA LYS A 548 1.39 -22.25 -15.51
C LYS A 548 1.30 -22.24 -13.99
N ILE A 549 0.42 -21.39 -13.46
CA ILE A 549 0.13 -21.35 -12.03
C ILE A 549 -0.77 -22.54 -11.68
N ILE A 550 -0.36 -23.31 -10.68
CA ILE A 550 -1.06 -24.52 -10.23
C ILE A 550 -1.68 -24.36 -8.84
N ALA A 551 -1.12 -23.49 -7.99
CA ALA A 551 -1.60 -23.23 -6.65
C ALA A 551 -1.38 -21.75 -6.28
N SER A 552 -2.26 -21.20 -5.44
CA SER A 552 -2.16 -19.84 -4.93
C SER A 552 -2.67 -19.79 -3.48
N GLN A 553 -1.87 -19.25 -2.58
CA GLN A 553 -2.16 -19.17 -1.15
C GLN A 553 -2.09 -17.73 -0.65
N LEU A 554 -3.25 -17.19 -0.27
CA LEU A 554 -3.35 -15.88 0.36
C LEU A 554 -2.96 -15.96 1.84
N GLY A 555 -2.22 -14.96 2.31
CA GLY A 555 -1.78 -14.80 3.69
C GLY A 555 -1.90 -13.36 4.17
N GLY A 556 -2.04 -13.19 5.47
CA GLY A 556 -1.98 -11.89 6.13
C GLY A 556 -0.84 -11.88 7.14
N PHE A 557 -0.20 -10.73 7.32
CA PHE A 557 0.83 -10.55 8.33
C PHE A 557 0.73 -9.14 8.94
N ALA A 558 0.70 -9.06 10.26
CA ALA A 558 0.71 -7.78 10.98
C ALA A 558 2.11 -7.52 11.55
N TYR A 559 2.87 -6.66 10.89
CA TYR A 559 4.20 -6.25 11.32
C TYR A 559 4.10 -5.34 12.54
N GLN A 560 4.75 -5.74 13.65
CA GLN A 560 4.68 -5.06 14.94
C GLN A 560 5.89 -4.19 15.20
N TYR A 561 5.72 -3.23 16.11
CA TYR A 561 6.83 -2.48 16.68
C TYR A 561 7.91 -3.42 17.24
N SER A 562 9.13 -2.90 17.28
CA SER A 562 10.32 -3.65 17.67
C SER A 562 10.15 -4.31 19.05
N PRO A 563 10.48 -5.60 19.21
CA PRO A 563 10.40 -6.29 20.50
C PRO A 563 11.11 -5.58 21.66
N GLU A 564 12.11 -4.74 21.39
CA GLU A 564 12.85 -3.91 22.32
C GLU A 564 11.97 -2.91 23.09
N TYR A 565 10.83 -2.50 22.51
CA TYR A 565 9.86 -1.63 23.17
C TYR A 565 8.81 -2.40 23.99
N LYS A 566 8.83 -3.75 23.98
CA LYS A 566 7.97 -4.54 24.85
C LYS A 566 8.50 -4.53 26.27
N PHE A 567 7.59 -4.41 27.24
CA PHE A 567 7.91 -4.65 28.65
C PHE A 567 8.29 -6.13 28.85
N GLN A 568 9.59 -6.43 28.78
CA GLN A 568 10.12 -7.68 29.26
C GLN A 568 10.14 -7.63 30.79
N GLU A 569 9.40 -8.52 31.44
CA GLU A 569 9.70 -8.88 32.82
C GLU A 569 11.17 -9.29 32.85
N GLN A 570 11.97 -8.58 33.65
CA GLN A 570 13.42 -8.72 33.77
C GLN A 570 13.87 -10.12 33.37
N SER A 571 14.55 -10.23 32.24
CA SER A 571 14.97 -11.54 31.76
C SER A 571 15.72 -12.23 32.92
N ASN A 572 15.27 -13.41 33.33
CA ASN A 572 15.95 -14.16 34.39
C ASN A 572 17.45 -14.32 34.08
N SER A 573 17.84 -14.26 32.80
CA SER A 573 19.20 -14.19 32.31
C SER A 573 19.96 -12.91 32.72
N LEU A 574 19.34 -11.73 32.72
CA LEU A 574 19.99 -10.50 33.19
C LEU A 574 20.16 -10.52 34.71
N LEU A 575 19.14 -10.97 35.45
CA LEU A 575 19.24 -11.14 36.90
C LEU A 575 20.31 -12.19 37.26
N ALA A 576 20.34 -13.31 36.54
CA ALA A 576 21.39 -14.33 36.70
C ALA A 576 22.77 -13.80 36.33
N LEU A 577 22.91 -13.01 35.25
CA LEU A 577 24.18 -12.37 34.89
C LEU A 577 24.65 -11.40 35.97
N VAL A 578 23.74 -10.60 36.52
CA VAL A 578 24.05 -9.66 37.61
C VAL A 578 24.48 -10.42 38.86
N GLU A 579 23.80 -11.52 39.20
CA GLU A 579 24.17 -12.39 40.32
C GLU A 579 25.53 -13.07 40.10
N ASP A 580 25.77 -13.63 38.91
CA ASP A 580 27.02 -14.31 38.54
C ASP A 580 28.23 -13.36 38.46
N THR A 581 28.00 -12.09 38.13
CA THR A 581 29.05 -11.06 38.05
C THR A 581 29.24 -10.30 39.35
N GLU A 582 28.53 -10.65 40.43
CA GLU A 582 28.44 -9.88 41.68
C GLU A 582 28.08 -8.40 41.44
N GLY A 583 27.36 -8.12 40.34
CA GLY A 583 26.88 -6.80 39.98
C GLY A 583 25.68 -6.36 40.84
N LYS A 584 25.30 -5.08 40.76
CA LYS A 584 24.08 -4.52 41.36
C LYS A 584 23.22 -3.90 40.26
N ILE A 585 21.91 -4.19 40.24
CA ILE A 585 20.96 -3.45 39.42
C ILE A 585 20.69 -2.11 40.10
N ILE A 586 20.94 -1.02 39.39
CA ILE A 586 20.70 0.35 39.83
C ILE A 586 19.25 0.69 39.48
N ASN A 587 18.38 0.84 40.48
CA ASN A 587 16.95 1.11 40.26
C ASN A 587 16.59 2.58 40.51
N SER A 588 17.46 3.34 41.16
CA SER A 588 17.31 4.78 41.36
C SER A 588 18.64 5.52 41.20
N VAL A 589 18.58 6.84 41.03
CA VAL A 589 19.78 7.68 40.85
C VAL A 589 20.64 7.67 42.13
N GLU A 590 20.03 7.46 43.30
CA GLU A 590 20.69 7.34 44.59
C GLU A 590 21.56 6.07 44.70
N ASP A 591 21.17 4.97 44.05
CA ASP A 591 21.95 3.72 44.01
C ASP A 591 23.32 3.90 43.33
N ILE A 592 23.44 4.88 42.43
CA ILE A 592 24.71 5.22 41.76
C ILE A 592 25.72 5.77 42.76
N TYR A 593 25.26 6.50 43.78
CA TYR A 593 26.11 7.15 44.76
C TYR A 593 26.52 6.21 45.92
N GLU A 594 25.92 5.04 46.04
CA GLU A 594 26.31 4.01 47.01
C GLU A 594 27.51 3.15 46.58
N ILE A 595 28.03 3.33 45.36
CA ILE A 595 29.20 2.58 44.87
C ILE A 595 30.42 2.96 45.72
N LYS A 596 30.64 2.20 46.81
CA LYS A 596 31.86 2.28 47.60
C LYS A 596 33.01 1.86 46.70
N SER A 597 33.79 2.84 46.26
CA SER A 597 35.11 2.62 45.65
C SER A 597 35.88 1.63 46.53
N ASN A 598 36.03 0.39 46.06
CA ASN A 598 36.91 -0.58 46.69
C ASN A 598 38.32 0.02 46.69
N LYS A 599 38.77 0.50 47.84
CA LYS A 599 40.15 0.95 48.03
C LYS A 599 41.04 -0.28 47.89
N GLY A 600 41.55 -0.51 46.68
CA GLY A 600 42.51 -1.56 46.41
C GLY A 600 43.80 -1.30 47.18
N HIS A 601 44.28 -2.30 47.93
CA HIS A 601 45.60 -2.26 48.54
C HIS A 601 46.65 -2.68 47.50
N THR A 602 47.48 -1.73 47.06
CA THR A 602 48.62 -2.01 46.19
C THR A 602 49.84 -2.33 47.08
N LYS A 603 50.51 -3.47 46.86
CA LYS A 603 51.81 -3.74 47.49
C LYS A 603 52.87 -2.84 46.85
N ARG A 604 53.32 -1.80 47.56
CA ARG A 604 54.45 -0.98 47.11
C ARG A 604 55.76 -1.65 47.52
N ASN A 605 56.65 -1.84 46.54
CA ASN A 605 57.98 -2.36 46.77
C ASN A 605 58.84 -1.30 47.49
N ILE A 606 59.09 -1.50 48.78
CA ILE A 606 59.94 -0.61 49.61
C ILE A 606 61.43 -1.02 49.60
N THR A 607 61.82 -2.01 48.79
CA THR A 607 63.20 -2.54 48.75
C THR A 607 64.20 -1.45 48.40
N ASN A 608 63.89 -0.58 47.44
CA ASN A 608 64.78 0.53 47.06
C ASN A 608 64.92 1.55 48.20
N LEU A 609 63.84 1.82 48.93
CA LEU A 609 63.86 2.73 50.08
C LEU A 609 64.71 2.13 51.22
N LEU A 610 64.57 0.84 51.48
CA LEU A 610 65.38 0.11 52.46
C LEU A 610 66.84 0.02 52.05
N LEU A 611 67.15 -0.19 50.76
CA LEU A 611 68.52 -0.20 50.23
C LEU A 611 69.20 1.16 50.37
N ILE A 612 68.50 2.25 50.04
CA ILE A 612 69.01 3.61 50.24
C ILE A 612 69.26 3.86 51.73
N THR A 613 68.32 3.46 52.59
CA THR A 613 68.46 3.62 54.04
C THR A 613 69.64 2.79 54.57
N ALA A 614 69.82 1.55 54.11
CA ALA A 614 70.94 0.69 54.48
C ALA A 614 72.28 1.27 54.00
N MET A 615 72.33 1.85 52.80
CA MET A 615 73.52 2.51 52.28
C MET A 615 73.88 3.76 53.11
N LEU A 616 72.87 4.56 53.49
CA LEU A 616 73.07 5.71 54.37
C LEU A 616 73.53 5.29 55.77
N LEU A 617 72.96 4.22 56.34
CA LEU A 617 73.39 3.67 57.62
C LEU A 617 74.82 3.10 57.55
N PHE A 618 75.18 2.45 56.44
CA PHE A 618 76.53 1.94 56.22
C PHE A 618 77.55 3.07 56.08
N LEU A 619 77.22 4.11 55.33
CA LEU A 619 78.02 5.33 55.26
C LEU A 619 78.14 5.98 56.64
N PHE A 620 77.03 6.11 57.37
CA PHE A 620 77.03 6.67 58.72
C PHE A 620 77.91 5.86 59.67
N ASP A 621 77.86 4.54 59.61
CA ASP A 621 78.68 3.65 60.43
C ASP A 621 80.17 3.74 60.07
N ILE A 622 80.52 3.83 58.78
CA ILE A 622 81.90 4.13 58.36
C ILE A 622 82.34 5.50 58.89
N THR A 623 81.48 6.52 58.75
CA THR A 623 81.74 7.88 59.22
C THR A 623 81.95 7.89 60.73
N TYR A 624 81.10 7.18 61.48
CA TYR A 624 81.17 7.01 62.92
C TYR A 624 82.48 6.35 63.37
N ARG A 625 82.89 5.27 62.68
CA ARG A 625 84.11 4.52 63.00
C ARG A 625 85.39 5.24 62.57
N ARG A 626 85.38 5.93 61.42
CA ARG A 626 86.58 6.50 60.78
C ARG A 626 86.89 7.94 61.22
N LEU A 627 85.87 8.74 61.55
CA LEU A 627 86.05 10.13 62.04
C LEU A 627 86.06 10.23 63.58
N GLY A 628 86.05 9.12 64.30
CA GLY A 628 86.20 9.13 65.76
C GLY A 628 85.05 9.84 66.50
N LEU A 629 83.82 9.76 65.98
CA LEU A 629 82.62 10.39 66.54
C LEU A 629 82.19 9.86 67.92
N LYS A 630 82.92 8.89 68.50
CA LYS A 630 82.76 8.42 69.88
C LYS A 630 82.81 9.53 70.94
N LYS A 631 83.50 10.66 70.67
CA LYS A 631 83.56 11.80 71.60
C LYS A 631 82.36 12.75 71.56
N TYR A 632 81.51 12.68 70.53
CA TYR A 632 80.41 13.65 70.32
C TYR A 632 79.00 13.05 70.48
N VAL A 633 78.84 11.71 70.51
CA VAL A 633 77.55 11.08 70.81
C VAL A 633 77.39 10.98 72.33
N ASN A 634 76.83 12.05 72.91
CA ASN A 634 76.55 12.16 74.33
C ASN A 634 75.44 11.16 74.74
N LYS A 635 75.59 10.55 75.92
CA LYS A 635 74.86 9.38 76.46
C LYS A 635 73.37 9.65 76.80
N GLN A 636 72.75 10.68 76.24
CA GLN A 636 71.38 11.12 76.55
C GLN A 636 70.32 10.72 75.50
N LEU A 637 70.70 10.30 74.29
CA LEU A 637 69.74 9.94 73.24
C LEU A 637 69.03 8.58 73.43
N PHE A 638 69.42 7.78 74.44
CA PHE A 638 68.88 6.43 74.68
C PHE A 638 67.93 6.32 75.89
N ILE A 639 67.39 7.43 76.41
CA ILE A 639 66.50 7.38 77.59
C ILE A 639 64.99 7.45 77.25
N ASN A 640 64.55 7.92 76.08
CA ASN A 640 63.11 8.14 75.84
C ASN A 640 62.35 7.09 75.01
N VAL A 641 62.88 5.88 74.79
CA VAL A 641 62.14 4.81 74.07
C VAL A 641 61.51 3.77 75.03
N LYS A 642 61.77 3.87 76.34
CA LYS A 642 61.25 2.88 77.31
C LYS A 642 59.86 3.19 77.89
N GLU A 643 59.29 4.37 77.60
CA GLU A 643 57.95 4.75 78.11
C GLU A 643 56.78 4.45 77.16
N GLU A 644 57.00 4.24 75.85
CA GLU A 644 55.89 3.98 74.90
C GLU A 644 55.48 2.50 74.78
N TYR A 645 56.34 1.55 75.17
CA TYR A 645 55.98 0.12 75.15
C TYR A 645 54.96 -0.28 76.23
N GLY A 646 54.74 0.56 77.25
CA GLY A 646 53.75 0.30 78.30
C GLY A 646 52.30 0.63 77.94
N LYS A 647 52.04 1.35 76.83
CA LYS A 647 50.67 1.78 76.46
C LYS A 647 49.97 0.83 75.49
N VAL A 648 50.69 -0.06 74.79
CA VAL A 648 50.09 -1.01 73.84
C VAL A 648 49.51 -2.25 74.56
N ASP A 649 50.10 -2.68 75.67
CA ASP A 649 49.64 -3.87 76.41
C ASP A 649 48.33 -3.66 77.21
N ASN A 650 47.98 -2.41 77.53
CA ASN A 650 46.73 -2.12 78.24
C ASN A 650 45.49 -2.10 77.33
N VAL A 651 45.65 -1.91 76.01
CA VAL A 651 44.53 -1.95 75.06
C VAL A 651 44.14 -3.40 74.74
N VAL A 652 45.11 -4.31 74.66
CA VAL A 652 44.86 -5.74 74.39
C VAL A 652 44.24 -6.45 75.60
N LYS A 653 44.53 -6.02 76.83
CA LYS A 653 43.85 -6.54 78.04
C LYS A 653 42.42 -6.03 78.20
N LYS A 654 42.07 -4.86 77.65
CA LYS A 654 40.71 -4.29 77.73
C LYS A 654 39.71 -5.00 76.80
N TYR A 655 40.15 -5.56 75.67
CA TYR A 655 39.29 -6.31 74.74
C TYR A 655 39.00 -7.76 75.17
N LYS A 656 39.81 -8.37 76.03
CA LYS A 656 39.54 -9.72 76.55
C LYS A 656 38.51 -9.78 77.69
N LYS A 657 38.10 -8.63 78.27
CA LYS A 657 37.14 -8.57 79.39
C LYS A 657 35.67 -8.43 78.97
N TYR A 658 35.38 -8.08 77.71
CA TYR A 658 33.99 -7.85 77.22
C TYR A 658 33.37 -9.01 76.43
N LYS A 659 34.10 -10.13 76.27
CA LYS A 659 33.60 -11.31 75.54
C LYS A 659 32.50 -12.12 76.27
N PRO A 660 32.38 -12.12 77.62
CA PRO A 660 31.28 -12.83 78.28
C PRO A 660 29.95 -12.05 78.29
N VAL A 661 29.98 -10.71 78.27
CA VAL A 661 28.78 -9.86 78.45
C VAL A 661 27.91 -9.78 77.18
N LEU A 662 28.50 -9.94 75.99
CA LEU A 662 27.75 -9.98 74.73
C LEU A 662 27.06 -11.33 74.46
N ARG A 663 27.43 -12.41 75.16
CA ARG A 663 26.78 -13.72 75.01
C ARG A 663 25.47 -13.81 75.80
N GLU A 664 25.44 -13.24 77.01
CA GLU A 664 24.22 -13.19 77.84
C GLU A 664 23.15 -12.26 77.26
N ALA A 665 23.55 -11.16 76.59
CA ALA A 665 22.60 -10.25 75.95
C ALA A 665 21.90 -10.90 74.73
N VAL A 666 22.61 -11.74 73.96
CA VAL A 666 22.05 -12.41 72.78
C VAL A 666 21.17 -13.61 73.16
N GLU A 667 21.49 -14.33 74.24
CA GLU A 667 20.66 -15.45 74.70
C GLU A 667 19.35 -15.02 75.37
N ASN A 668 19.30 -13.81 75.96
CA ASN A 668 18.08 -13.27 76.57
C ASN A 668 17.10 -12.68 75.53
N ASP A 669 17.59 -12.06 74.46
CA ASP A 669 16.73 -11.56 73.37
C ASP A 669 16.07 -12.69 72.56
N LEU A 670 16.74 -13.85 72.45
CA LEU A 670 16.21 -15.03 71.75
C LEU A 670 15.10 -15.76 72.52
N LYS A 671 14.95 -15.52 73.84
CA LYS A 671 13.89 -16.15 74.67
C LYS A 671 12.63 -15.30 74.80
N ASN A 672 12.69 -13.99 74.56
CA ASN A 672 11.58 -13.07 74.84
C ASN A 672 10.63 -12.83 73.66
N ASN A 673 11.00 -13.18 72.42
CA ASN A 673 10.15 -12.99 71.24
C ASN A 673 9.61 -14.32 70.70
N ASN A 674 8.50 -14.79 71.29
CA ASN A 674 7.67 -15.89 70.78
C ASN A 674 7.16 -15.59 69.35
N LEU A 675 7.85 -16.08 68.32
CA LEU A 675 7.37 -16.09 66.94
C LEU A 675 7.45 -17.51 66.36
N ASP A 676 6.26 -18.10 66.22
CA ASP A 676 5.97 -19.43 65.73
C ASP A 676 5.74 -19.36 64.21
N ILE A 677 6.58 -19.99 63.37
CA ILE A 677 6.30 -20.18 61.94
C ILE A 677 6.81 -21.57 61.50
N LYS A 678 5.90 -22.56 61.55
CA LYS A 678 5.98 -23.80 60.76
C LYS A 678 5.55 -23.52 59.32
N HIS A 679 6.51 -23.44 58.40
CA HIS A 679 6.52 -24.06 57.06
C HIS A 679 7.66 -23.46 56.21
N LYS A 680 8.40 -24.33 55.50
CA LYS A 680 9.73 -24.17 54.84
C LYS A 680 10.90 -24.36 55.81
N GLU A 681 11.87 -25.26 55.66
CA GLU A 681 12.34 -26.17 54.60
C GLU A 681 13.18 -27.23 55.33
N SER A 682 12.98 -28.55 55.22
CA SER A 682 13.42 -29.39 54.09
C SER A 682 14.63 -28.89 53.28
N LYS A 683 15.63 -28.26 53.91
CA LYS A 683 16.93 -27.94 53.28
C LYS A 683 18.11 -28.09 54.25
N ILE A 684 18.20 -29.21 54.97
CA ILE A 684 19.39 -29.56 55.79
C ILE A 684 19.91 -30.99 55.49
N LYS A 685 19.50 -31.61 54.37
CA LYS A 685 20.06 -32.91 53.92
C LYS A 685 20.77 -32.91 52.55
N HIS A 686 21.08 -31.74 51.98
CA HIS A 686 21.83 -31.66 50.71
C HIS A 686 23.08 -30.76 50.76
N ARG A 687 23.82 -30.79 51.88
CA ARG A 687 25.14 -30.15 51.99
C ARG A 687 26.25 -31.09 52.49
N SER A 688 26.06 -32.40 52.34
CA SER A 688 27.12 -33.41 52.56
C SER A 688 27.66 -34.06 51.28
N SER A 689 27.21 -33.69 50.07
CA SER A 689 27.70 -34.31 48.82
C SER A 689 28.63 -33.41 47.97
N TYR A 690 29.10 -32.28 48.50
CA TYR A 690 30.06 -31.41 47.78
C TYR A 690 31.53 -31.71 48.14
N LYS A 691 31.79 -32.45 49.22
CA LYS A 691 33.14 -32.90 49.61
C LYS A 691 33.54 -34.25 49.00
N ASP A 692 32.59 -35.08 48.58
CA ASP A 692 32.86 -36.37 47.94
C ASP A 692 32.89 -36.33 46.39
N ARG A 693 32.55 -35.19 45.77
CA ARG A 693 32.76 -34.96 44.32
C ARG A 693 34.12 -34.33 43.98
N LEU A 694 34.76 -33.64 44.94
CA LEU A 694 36.08 -33.05 44.77
C LEU A 694 37.24 -34.07 44.82
N ASN A 695 36.99 -35.30 45.28
CA ASN A 695 37.97 -36.41 45.27
C ASN A 695 37.69 -37.47 44.19
N ARG A 696 36.66 -37.31 43.35
CA ARG A 696 36.38 -38.20 42.20
C ARG A 696 36.68 -37.58 40.83
N ASN A 697 36.78 -36.25 40.73
CA ASN A 697 37.23 -35.58 39.50
C ASN A 697 38.76 -35.41 39.42
N LYS A 698 39.51 -36.13 40.26
CA LYS A 698 40.98 -36.18 40.21
C LYS A 698 41.52 -37.33 39.36
N SER A 699 40.66 -38.01 38.59
CA SER A 699 41.02 -39.14 37.72
C SER A 699 40.44 -39.08 36.31
N GLU A 700 39.86 -37.96 35.87
CA GLU A 700 39.37 -37.79 34.47
C GLU A 700 39.82 -36.49 33.77
N ASP A 701 40.64 -35.64 34.41
CA ASP A 701 41.15 -34.38 33.81
C ASP A 701 42.68 -34.40 33.53
N GLU A 702 43.28 -35.58 33.42
CA GLU A 702 44.70 -35.74 33.00
C GLU A 702 44.90 -35.69 31.47
N ASN A 703 43.88 -35.36 30.67
CA ASN A 703 43.97 -35.42 29.20
C ASN A 703 43.55 -34.17 28.42
N ARG A 704 43.63 -32.96 29.01
CA ARG A 704 43.55 -31.69 28.26
C ARG A 704 44.40 -30.58 28.87
N VAL A 705 45.72 -30.74 28.82
CA VAL A 705 46.65 -29.61 28.96
C VAL A 705 46.93 -29.06 27.56
N LEU A 706 46.44 -27.84 27.28
CA LEU A 706 46.76 -27.09 26.07
C LEU A 706 48.28 -26.88 25.98
N ASN A 707 48.91 -27.58 25.03
CA ASN A 707 50.34 -27.53 24.79
C ASN A 707 50.70 -26.25 24.01
N THR A 708 50.99 -25.17 24.74
CA THR A 708 51.37 -23.86 24.22
C THR A 708 52.63 -23.87 23.34
N GLY A 709 53.42 -24.95 23.39
CA GLY A 709 54.57 -25.16 22.51
C GLY A 709 54.22 -25.44 21.04
N GLU A 710 53.14 -26.19 20.76
CA GLU A 710 52.74 -26.52 19.38
C GLU A 710 52.12 -25.33 18.63
N LEU A 711 51.42 -24.45 19.35
CA LEU A 711 50.85 -23.21 18.80
C LEU A 711 51.93 -22.20 18.41
N LEU A 712 53.04 -22.15 19.16
CA LEU A 712 54.19 -21.31 18.84
C LEU A 712 55.00 -21.88 17.65
N LYS A 713 55.00 -23.20 17.46
CA LYS A 713 55.64 -23.86 16.32
C LYS A 713 54.86 -23.63 15.02
N LYS A 714 53.53 -23.79 15.05
CA LYS A 714 52.64 -23.46 13.91
C LYS A 714 52.63 -21.98 13.53
N LYS A 715 52.93 -21.07 14.46
CA LYS A 715 53.07 -19.63 14.17
C LYS A 715 54.42 -19.29 13.52
N ARG A 716 55.48 -20.06 13.79
CA ARG A 716 56.78 -19.91 13.11
C ARG A 716 56.75 -20.48 11.69
N GLU A 717 56.12 -21.64 11.49
CA GLU A 717 55.97 -22.27 10.16
C GLU A 717 55.07 -21.45 9.21
N ARG A 718 54.16 -20.61 9.73
CA ARG A 718 53.30 -19.74 8.91
C ARG A 718 53.95 -18.39 8.55
N ASN A 719 55.16 -18.12 9.02
CA ASN A 719 55.92 -16.89 8.73
C ASN A 719 57.15 -17.15 7.82
N GLU A 720 57.36 -18.40 7.39
CA GLU A 720 58.44 -18.79 6.46
C GLU A 720 57.91 -19.34 5.12
N ASP A 721 56.60 -19.22 4.84
CA ASP A 721 55.98 -19.46 3.52
C ASP A 721 55.53 -18.14 2.86
#